data_AF-A0A653VE84-F1
#
_entry.id   AF-A0A653VE84-F1
#
_cell.length_a   1.000
_cell.length_b   1.000
_cell.length_c   1.000
_cell.angle_alpha   90.00
_cell.angle_beta   90.00
_cell.angle_gamma   90.00
#
_symmetry.space_group_name_H-M   'P 1'
#
loop_
_entity.id
_entity.type
_entity.pdbx_description
1 polymer ?
#
loop_
_entity_poly.entity_id
_entity_poly.type
_entity_poly.pdbx_seq_one_letter_code
_entity_poly.pdbx_strand_id
1 'polypeptide(L)'
;MPNAYRFSDSLLDFDARELRRDGVLVVVPARVFTCLQYLLEHRERAVSRDELAMAIFARNNVSDAQLSQIILRARRAVGDDGQEQRVIRTVPSFGFRWVAEVTPVSAAEQTASPAPESGTAAPATPPVDPMPSATLGRGRLLSGIAVLVAAALLATAAWWWTTARPRVDAAPQPGAGAFIVLPTELDQTADIAWARLGLMDFIGDRLRRAGLPVAASESVLSLMHAHDGERIEPARLRNEVAGDWVVHSRAMRRGSGWRVEITAEGRDDASRHAYGEHADLVRAADQACGRLLAALGRDATGPDVDADLSERLQRAQAALLSNELDAARHILAEAPPAQRNDPRLRLRLAQVDFRAGLYPKVRDEVERLLRIEAADTPLFRAQVLLLRAGIDRRLDHRVAAERDYTDVLALVGPAGDIVLRGDALNGRGMVRSLLGHYDGALDDLGQARILAVRTGDPLAVARVDASLGFLEKVRGRPAQAAEYIARTLGEFRRFGAIYELVSMSVALAETQLLLLQPDEARASIEQAWALRARISDPSQLTNIALGRAEAMVRQGAFAAAESMLGADAAGPTLNSDLHRADALRIEMAWRGGDPAAAVRIADRVLARWNPEARAERLFRVRWMRHQAALEADLPLRADDAPRPASDDTGYAWDWLLVAMTAQAQDRDADAGHAYRVAVARAEQDGVPEEVAQAVYAGTTWLLAHDDRAEATALVGRIAPWARQDFDLALLQTRLLHAIGQVDAWSIALQDAKRLAGERVIPAALQTPPALPPRGAADL
;
A
#
# COMPACT_ATOMS: atom_id res chain seq x y z
N MET A 1 23.53 36.96 17.14
CA MET A 1 22.64 36.28 18.11
C MET A 1 23.45 35.13 18.71
N PRO A 2 22.92 34.24 19.58
CA PRO A 2 23.49 32.90 19.64
C PRO A 2 23.39 32.26 18.24
N ASN A 3 24.50 31.71 17.75
CA ASN A 3 24.59 31.19 16.38
C ASN A 3 24.38 29.66 16.31
N ALA A 4 24.23 28.98 17.45
CA ALA A 4 23.83 27.59 17.54
C ALA A 4 22.67 27.40 18.53
N TYR A 5 21.75 26.50 18.21
CA TYR A 5 20.53 26.24 18.98
C TYR A 5 20.33 24.74 19.21
N ARG A 6 20.10 24.35 20.47
CA ARG A 6 19.77 22.98 20.86
C ARG A 6 18.27 22.84 21.08
N PHE A 7 17.68 21.74 20.59
CA PHE A 7 16.26 21.40 20.77
C PHE A 7 16.11 19.88 20.66
N SER A 8 15.38 19.26 21.59
CA SER A 8 15.41 17.80 21.74
C SER A 8 16.87 17.29 21.72
N ASP A 9 17.15 16.20 21.01
CA ASP A 9 18.49 15.62 20.85
C ASP A 9 19.27 16.22 19.65
N SER A 10 18.82 17.37 19.13
CA SER A 10 19.40 18.07 17.97
C SER A 10 20.14 19.35 18.35
N LEU A 11 21.17 19.68 17.57
CA LEU A 11 21.90 20.95 17.55
C LEU A 11 21.92 21.49 16.11
N LEU A 12 21.40 22.68 15.88
CA LEU A 12 21.45 23.38 14.59
C LEU A 12 22.38 24.59 14.72
N ASP A 13 23.47 24.56 13.96
CA ASP A 13 24.51 25.59 13.94
C ASP A 13 24.42 26.40 12.63
N PHE A 14 24.20 27.71 12.76
CA PHE A 14 23.92 28.59 11.62
C PHE A 14 25.21 29.02 10.89
N ASP A 15 26.33 29.12 11.60
CA ASP A 15 27.62 29.54 11.04
C ASP A 15 28.29 28.38 10.30
N ALA A 16 28.34 27.19 10.93
CA ALA A 16 28.84 25.96 10.30
C ALA A 16 27.85 25.40 9.25
N ARG A 17 26.59 25.83 9.29
CA ARG A 17 25.46 25.30 8.51
C ARG A 17 25.24 23.79 8.69
N GLU A 18 25.50 23.31 9.90
CA GLU A 18 25.33 21.91 10.29
C GLU A 18 24.04 21.69 11.08
N LEU A 19 23.35 20.59 10.80
CA LEU A 19 22.41 19.97 11.75
C LEU A 19 23.10 18.72 12.30
N ARG A 20 23.23 18.62 13.62
CA ARG A 20 23.69 17.41 14.31
C ARG A 20 22.53 16.87 15.13
N ARG A 21 22.34 15.55 15.15
CA ARG A 21 21.40 14.86 16.05
C ARG A 21 22.12 13.70 16.71
N ASP A 22 21.92 13.50 18.01
CA ASP A 22 22.64 12.48 18.78
C ASP A 22 24.18 12.69 18.71
N GLY A 23 24.63 13.93 18.45
CA GLY A 23 26.02 14.32 18.15
C GLY A 23 26.49 14.08 16.71
N VAL A 24 25.79 13.23 15.95
CA VAL A 24 26.10 12.83 14.58
C VAL A 24 25.65 13.88 13.57
N LEU A 25 26.47 14.18 12.55
CA LEU A 25 26.14 15.12 11.48
C LEU A 25 25.03 14.56 10.57
N VAL A 26 23.95 15.32 10.40
CA VAL A 26 22.84 15.02 9.49
C VAL A 26 23.06 15.82 8.20
N VAL A 27 23.14 15.14 7.05
CA VAL A 27 23.32 15.80 5.75
C VAL A 27 21.98 16.41 5.29
N VAL A 28 21.86 17.73 5.39
CA VAL A 28 20.63 18.48 5.08
C VAL A 28 20.80 19.30 3.79
N PRO A 29 19.96 19.11 2.75
CA PRO A 29 20.00 19.93 1.54
C PRO A 29 19.75 21.42 1.83
N ALA A 30 20.44 22.33 1.14
CA ALA A 30 20.48 23.76 1.47
C ALA A 30 19.10 24.42 1.71
N ARG A 31 18.09 24.12 0.86
CA ARG A 31 16.71 24.63 1.03
C ARG A 31 15.99 24.09 2.28
N VAL A 32 16.32 22.88 2.69
CA VAL A 32 15.79 22.25 3.92
C VAL A 32 16.47 22.87 5.14
N PHE A 33 17.77 23.16 5.07
CA PHE A 33 18.47 23.91 6.11
C PHE A 33 17.87 25.32 6.28
N THR A 34 17.69 26.06 5.18
CA THR A 34 17.04 27.39 5.21
C THR A 34 15.62 27.32 5.78
N CYS A 35 14.86 26.26 5.51
CA CYS A 35 13.55 26.05 6.11
C CYS A 35 13.62 25.88 7.64
N LEU A 36 14.55 25.05 8.14
CA LEU A 36 14.76 24.84 9.57
C LEU A 36 15.21 26.13 10.28
N GLN A 37 16.23 26.80 9.72
CA GLN A 37 16.73 28.08 10.22
C GLN A 37 15.58 29.11 10.33
N TYR A 38 14.85 29.35 9.25
CA TYR A 38 13.81 30.38 9.21
C TYR A 38 12.63 30.09 10.14
N LEU A 39 12.27 28.82 10.35
CA LEU A 39 11.23 28.43 11.30
C LEU A 39 11.69 28.57 12.76
N LEU A 40 12.97 28.30 13.07
CA LEU A 40 13.53 28.43 14.42
C LEU A 40 13.75 29.90 14.80
N GLU A 41 14.21 30.73 13.86
CA GLU A 41 14.29 32.19 13.99
C GLU A 41 12.92 32.81 14.31
N HIS A 42 11.84 32.29 13.71
CA HIS A 42 10.47 32.81 13.86
C HIS A 42 9.56 32.01 14.81
N ARG A 43 10.11 31.09 15.61
CA ARG A 43 9.38 30.12 16.46
C ARG A 43 8.27 30.68 17.36
N GLU A 44 8.37 31.94 17.76
CA GLU A 44 7.40 32.63 18.61
C GLU A 44 6.03 32.80 17.93
N ARG A 45 5.97 32.68 16.59
CA ARG A 45 4.76 32.79 15.78
C ARG A 45 4.61 31.66 14.75
N ALA A 46 3.48 31.66 14.05
CA ALA A 46 3.37 30.93 12.80
C ALA A 46 3.98 31.73 11.64
N VAL A 47 4.54 31.00 10.67
CA VAL A 47 5.05 31.49 9.40
C VAL A 47 4.06 31.05 8.32
N SER A 48 3.65 31.96 7.42
CA SER A 48 2.68 31.60 6.37
C SER A 48 3.33 30.76 5.26
N ARG A 49 2.52 30.09 4.43
CA ARG A 49 3.04 29.35 3.27
C ARG A 49 3.82 30.24 2.30
N ASP A 50 3.26 31.39 1.94
CA ASP A 50 3.85 32.33 0.98
C ASP A 50 5.14 32.96 1.52
N GLU A 51 5.16 33.25 2.83
CA GLU A 51 6.33 33.78 3.54
C GLU A 51 7.48 32.77 3.56
N LEU A 52 7.19 31.52 3.92
CA LEU A 52 8.17 30.44 3.95
C LEU A 52 8.64 30.06 2.53
N ALA A 53 7.75 30.13 1.53
CA ALA A 53 8.10 29.98 0.13
C ALA A 53 9.07 31.09 -0.34
N MET A 54 8.79 32.34 0.02
CA MET A 54 9.68 33.48 -0.27
C MET A 54 11.06 33.27 0.37
N ALA A 55 11.13 32.85 1.63
CA ALA A 55 12.38 32.60 2.33
C ALA A 55 13.23 31.45 1.73
N ILE A 56 12.60 30.38 1.25
CA ILE A 56 13.31 29.18 0.74
C ILE A 56 13.63 29.26 -0.77
N PHE A 57 12.79 29.95 -1.54
CA PHE A 57 12.85 29.94 -3.01
C PHE A 57 13.03 31.32 -3.65
N ALA A 58 13.08 32.41 -2.86
CA ALA A 58 13.14 33.80 -3.32
C ALA A 58 11.98 34.20 -4.27
N ARG A 59 10.84 33.50 -4.17
CA ARG A 59 9.62 33.76 -4.95
C ARG A 59 8.38 33.25 -4.22
N ASN A 60 7.23 33.86 -4.47
CA ASN A 60 5.92 33.44 -3.98
C ASN A 60 5.28 32.33 -4.84
N ASN A 61 5.51 32.32 -6.16
CA ASN A 61 4.97 31.29 -7.05
C ASN A 61 5.75 29.96 -6.90
N VAL A 62 5.44 29.23 -5.84
CA VAL A 62 5.93 27.88 -5.51
C VAL A 62 4.69 27.00 -5.31
N SER A 63 4.69 25.77 -5.84
CA SER A 63 3.53 24.89 -5.65
C SER A 63 3.46 24.37 -4.22
N ASP A 64 2.24 24.18 -3.71
CA ASP A 64 1.98 23.61 -2.38
C ASP A 64 2.71 22.27 -2.16
N ALA A 65 2.83 21.47 -3.21
CA ALA A 65 3.58 20.21 -3.22
C ALA A 65 5.10 20.42 -2.98
N GLN A 66 5.71 21.44 -3.62
CA GLN A 66 7.13 21.77 -3.43
C GLN A 66 7.41 22.24 -2.00
N LEU A 67 6.57 23.13 -1.44
CA LEU A 67 6.72 23.58 -0.06
C LEU A 67 6.50 22.44 0.94
N SER A 68 5.48 21.60 0.71
CA SER A 68 5.18 20.43 1.54
C SER A 68 6.31 19.39 1.51
N GLN A 69 6.98 19.20 0.37
CA GLN A 69 8.14 18.31 0.26
C GLN A 69 9.35 18.84 1.06
N ILE A 70 9.58 20.15 1.10
CA ILE A 70 10.63 20.74 1.95
C ILE A 70 10.27 20.59 3.43
N ILE A 71 9.03 20.84 3.85
CA ILE A 71 8.58 20.62 5.24
C ILE A 71 8.71 19.15 5.66
N LEU A 72 8.36 18.21 4.79
CA LEU A 72 8.52 16.77 5.05
C LEU A 72 9.99 16.38 5.25
N ARG A 73 10.89 16.93 4.43
CA ARG A 73 12.34 16.73 4.57
C ARG A 73 12.90 17.43 5.82
N ALA A 74 12.38 18.61 6.18
CA ALA A 74 12.76 19.35 7.38
C ALA A 74 12.41 18.57 8.65
N ARG A 75 11.16 18.09 8.76
CA ARG A 75 10.71 17.21 9.86
C ARG A 75 11.60 15.97 10.00
N ARG A 76 11.78 15.21 8.91
CA ARG A 76 12.64 14.00 8.90
C ARG A 76 14.08 14.29 9.35
N ALA A 77 14.65 15.44 8.98
CA ALA A 77 16.01 15.82 9.38
C ALA A 77 16.14 16.02 10.90
N VAL A 78 15.14 16.65 11.55
CA VAL A 78 15.11 16.87 13.01
C VAL A 78 14.53 15.69 13.82
N GLY A 79 14.22 14.55 13.16
CA GLY A 79 13.59 13.39 13.82
C GLY A 79 12.10 13.56 14.13
N ASP A 80 11.43 14.53 13.52
CA ASP A 80 9.99 14.78 13.64
C ASP A 80 9.20 14.08 12.53
N ASP A 81 7.91 13.80 12.77
CA ASP A 81 7.01 13.15 11.83
C ASP A 81 5.71 13.96 11.59
N GLY A 82 4.92 13.52 10.60
CA GLY A 82 3.71 14.24 10.17
C GLY A 82 2.49 14.08 11.07
N GLN A 83 2.50 13.13 12.00
CA GLN A 83 1.41 12.82 12.93
C GLN A 83 1.67 13.46 14.30
N GLU A 84 2.84 13.23 14.87
CA GLU A 84 3.24 13.69 16.20
C GLU A 84 3.62 15.18 16.21
N GLN A 85 4.26 15.68 15.14
CA GLN A 85 4.56 17.10 14.90
C GLN A 85 5.23 17.82 16.09
N ARG A 86 6.24 17.16 16.69
CA ARG A 86 6.90 17.54 17.94
C ARG A 86 7.86 18.72 17.79
N VAL A 87 8.34 19.01 16.57
CA VAL A 87 9.28 20.10 16.29
C VAL A 87 8.67 21.14 15.37
N ILE A 88 8.04 20.71 14.26
CA ILE A 88 7.36 21.58 13.30
C ILE A 88 5.88 21.21 13.26
N ARG A 89 5.01 22.10 13.73
CA ARG A 89 3.55 21.95 13.71
C ARG A 89 2.92 22.59 12.48
N THR A 90 2.00 21.88 11.85
CA THR A 90 1.14 22.41 10.80
C THR A 90 0.06 23.30 11.42
N VAL A 91 -0.12 24.52 10.90
CA VAL A 91 -1.25 25.40 11.23
C VAL A 91 -2.25 25.31 10.06
N PRO A 92 -3.42 24.67 10.24
CA PRO A 92 -4.38 24.47 9.17
C PRO A 92 -4.73 25.76 8.44
N SER A 93 -4.76 25.69 7.10
CA SER A 93 -5.07 26.82 6.20
C SER A 93 -4.19 28.08 6.36
N PHE A 94 -3.03 28.00 7.03
CA PHE A 94 -2.12 29.15 7.19
C PHE A 94 -0.66 28.84 6.84
N GLY A 95 -0.08 27.77 7.41
CA GLY A 95 1.36 27.52 7.29
C GLY A 95 1.91 26.64 8.40
N PHE A 96 3.05 27.03 8.97
CA PHE A 96 3.84 26.18 9.87
C PHE A 96 4.36 26.97 11.07
N ARG A 97 4.58 26.30 12.20
CA ARG A 97 5.15 26.88 13.42
C ARG A 97 6.14 25.92 14.05
N TRP A 98 7.27 26.43 14.52
CA TRP A 98 8.18 25.70 15.40
C TRP A 98 7.59 25.57 16.81
N VAL A 99 7.62 24.37 17.38
CA VAL A 99 6.98 24.06 18.68
C VAL A 99 7.86 23.31 19.67
N ALA A 100 9.03 22.80 19.27
CA ALA A 100 10.01 22.27 20.23
C ALA A 100 10.61 23.41 21.06
N GLU A 101 10.87 23.14 22.34
CA GLU A 101 11.63 24.04 23.22
C GLU A 101 13.07 24.18 22.71
N VAL A 102 13.64 25.40 22.78
CA VAL A 102 14.93 25.73 22.19
C VAL A 102 15.84 26.41 23.20
N THR A 103 16.99 25.81 23.48
CA THR A 103 18.06 26.41 24.29
C THR A 103 19.13 27.00 23.36
N PRO A 104 19.44 28.31 23.44
CA PRO A 104 20.57 28.88 22.72
C PRO A 104 21.89 28.38 23.33
N VAL A 105 22.82 27.92 22.49
CA VAL A 105 24.15 27.50 22.93
C VAL A 105 25.12 28.67 22.83
N SER A 106 25.90 28.90 23.89
CA SER A 106 26.94 29.93 23.88
C SER A 106 28.23 29.40 23.27
N ALA A 107 28.95 30.24 22.52
CA ALA A 107 30.21 29.86 21.85
C ALA A 107 31.33 29.40 22.82
N ALA A 108 31.17 29.63 24.14
CA ALA A 108 32.08 29.14 25.16
C ALA A 108 31.95 27.62 25.46
N GLU A 109 30.87 26.96 25.06
CA GLU A 109 30.55 25.58 25.46
C GLU A 109 30.89 24.52 24.40
N GLN A 110 31.19 24.92 23.15
CA GLN A 110 31.46 23.97 22.05
C GLN A 110 32.84 23.29 22.13
N THR A 111 33.73 23.69 23.05
CA THR A 111 35.15 23.25 23.10
C THR A 111 35.51 22.39 24.33
N ALA A 112 34.55 22.06 25.20
CA ALA A 112 34.82 21.39 26.48
C ALA A 112 34.60 19.86 26.42
N SER A 113 35.70 19.09 26.40
CA SER A 113 35.70 17.65 26.71
C SER A 113 35.71 17.45 28.24
N PRO A 114 35.06 16.41 28.81
CA PRO A 114 34.62 16.44 30.21
C PRO A 114 35.68 16.01 31.24
N ALA A 115 35.69 16.73 32.37
CA ALA A 115 36.22 16.31 33.66
C ALA A 115 35.33 16.89 34.79
N PRO A 116 35.21 16.24 35.96
CA PRO A 116 34.17 16.56 36.95
C PRO A 116 34.61 17.58 38.02
N GLU A 117 33.65 18.24 38.69
CA GLU A 117 33.46 18.10 40.15
C GLU A 117 32.20 18.78 40.72
N SER A 118 31.90 18.46 41.97
CA SER A 118 30.67 18.74 42.74
C SER A 118 30.44 20.21 43.12
N GLY A 119 29.17 20.61 43.32
CA GLY A 119 28.84 21.95 43.87
C GLY A 119 27.36 22.20 44.19
N THR A 120 26.85 21.70 45.32
CA THR A 120 25.46 21.91 45.77
C THR A 120 25.29 23.19 46.60
N ALA A 121 24.44 24.13 46.17
CA ALA A 121 23.77 25.12 47.03
C ALA A 121 22.53 25.76 46.35
N ALA A 122 21.57 26.24 47.15
CA ALA A 122 20.31 26.91 46.77
C ALA A 122 19.82 27.77 47.97
N PRO A 123 18.60 28.36 48.01
CA PRO A 123 17.90 29.30 47.10
C PRO A 123 17.34 30.57 47.84
N ALA A 124 16.72 31.54 47.12
CA ALA A 124 15.68 32.51 47.59
C ALA A 124 15.32 33.52 46.44
N THR A 125 14.12 33.61 45.81
CA THR A 125 12.76 34.11 46.20
C THR A 125 12.59 35.67 46.18
N PRO A 126 11.37 36.28 46.13
CA PRO A 126 10.51 36.56 44.94
C PRO A 126 10.09 38.08 44.84
N PRO A 127 8.82 38.52 44.56
CA PRO A 127 7.99 38.54 43.32
C PRO A 127 7.49 39.93 42.77
N VAL A 128 7.21 40.04 41.45
CA VAL A 128 5.93 40.39 40.73
C VAL A 128 4.81 41.16 41.52
N ASP A 129 4.06 42.20 41.08
CA ASP A 129 3.73 42.96 39.80
C ASP A 129 3.07 44.36 40.14
N PRO A 130 2.13 45.05 39.41
CA PRO A 130 1.87 45.32 37.96
C PRO A 130 1.49 46.80 37.54
N MET A 131 1.35 47.06 36.20
CA MET A 131 0.46 48.07 35.52
C MET A 131 0.73 49.61 35.63
N PRO A 132 0.10 50.53 34.83
CA PRO A 132 -0.26 50.52 33.36
C PRO A 132 -0.12 51.90 32.63
N SER A 133 -0.43 51.99 31.30
CA SER A 133 -1.30 53.04 30.62
C SER A 133 -0.87 53.54 29.22
N ALA A 134 -1.83 53.66 28.27
CA ALA A 134 -1.94 54.64 27.12
C ALA A 134 -3.02 54.16 26.10
N THR A 135 -4.27 54.67 26.05
CA THR A 135 -4.82 55.91 25.41
C THR A 135 -5.14 55.84 23.90
N LEU A 136 -6.23 56.53 23.47
CA LEU A 136 -6.92 56.38 22.17
C LEU A 136 -6.97 57.66 21.32
N GLY A 137 -7.15 57.52 20.00
CA GLY A 137 -7.49 58.60 19.06
C GLY A 137 -8.53 58.17 18.01
N ARG A 138 -9.40 59.08 17.57
CA ARG A 138 -10.49 58.86 16.59
C ARG A 138 -10.15 59.61 15.28
N GLY A 139 -10.64 59.27 14.08
CA GLY A 139 -11.61 58.25 13.64
C GLY A 139 -12.58 58.83 12.60
N ARG A 140 -13.33 57.99 11.86
CA ARG A 140 -14.54 58.42 11.10
C ARG A 140 -15.44 57.21 10.77
N LEU A 141 -16.75 57.35 11.01
CA LEU A 141 -17.75 56.30 10.75
C LEU A 141 -18.47 56.56 9.42
N LEU A 142 -18.85 55.48 8.72
CA LEU A 142 -20.11 55.39 7.96
C LEU A 142 -20.48 53.97 7.48
N SER A 143 -19.58 52.98 7.58
CA SER A 143 -19.80 51.58 7.13
C SER A 143 -20.40 50.62 8.17
N GLY A 144 -20.51 51.03 9.44
CA GLY A 144 -20.75 50.11 10.57
C GLY A 144 -22.10 49.38 10.56
N ILE A 145 -23.17 49.98 10.03
CA ILE A 145 -24.53 49.41 10.12
C ILE A 145 -24.68 48.16 9.25
N ALA A 146 -24.16 48.17 8.02
CA ALA A 146 -24.18 47.01 7.14
C ALA A 146 -23.37 45.84 7.72
N VAL A 147 -22.20 46.13 8.31
CA VAL A 147 -21.35 45.13 8.97
C VAL A 147 -22.03 44.56 10.21
N LEU A 148 -22.73 45.37 11.02
CA LEU A 148 -23.46 44.89 12.19
C LEU A 148 -24.69 44.05 11.82
N VAL A 149 -25.43 44.40 10.76
CA VAL A 149 -26.54 43.56 10.28
C VAL A 149 -26.03 42.25 9.67
N ALA A 150 -24.94 42.29 8.88
CA ALA A 150 -24.31 41.07 8.35
C ALA A 150 -23.75 40.18 9.48
N ALA A 151 -23.09 40.77 10.48
CA ALA A 151 -22.60 40.04 11.65
C ALA A 151 -23.74 39.48 12.50
N ALA A 152 -24.86 40.21 12.66
CA ALA A 152 -26.04 39.71 13.37
C ALA A 152 -26.72 38.55 12.62
N LEU A 153 -26.82 38.63 11.29
CA LEU A 153 -27.38 37.55 10.46
C LEU A 153 -26.46 36.32 10.40
N LEU A 154 -25.13 36.52 10.34
CA LEU A 154 -24.16 35.43 10.43
C LEU A 154 -24.13 34.82 11.84
N ALA A 155 -24.27 35.63 12.90
CA ALA A 155 -24.37 35.15 14.27
C ALA A 155 -25.68 34.39 14.53
N THR A 156 -26.83 34.85 14.02
CA THR A 156 -28.08 34.08 14.15
C THR A 156 -28.07 32.84 13.27
N ALA A 157 -27.49 32.86 12.07
CA ALA A 157 -27.32 31.65 11.25
C ALA A 157 -26.36 30.63 11.89
N ALA A 158 -25.24 31.07 12.46
CA ALA A 158 -24.32 30.20 13.20
C ALA A 158 -24.96 29.68 14.49
N TRP A 159 -25.73 30.50 15.20
CA TRP A 159 -26.51 30.09 16.36
C TRP A 159 -27.58 29.06 15.98
N TRP A 160 -28.29 29.24 14.86
CA TRP A 160 -29.23 28.23 14.35
C TRP A 160 -28.52 26.94 13.92
N TRP A 161 -27.40 26.99 13.21
CA TRP A 161 -26.64 25.77 12.86
C TRP A 161 -26.02 25.05 14.06
N THR A 162 -25.83 25.72 15.20
CA THR A 162 -25.33 25.11 16.45
C THR A 162 -26.43 24.69 17.43
N THR A 163 -27.62 25.30 17.39
CA THR A 163 -28.74 25.01 18.32
C THR A 163 -29.93 24.29 17.68
N ALA A 164 -30.14 24.41 16.36
CA ALA A 164 -31.22 23.76 15.62
C ALA A 164 -30.80 22.44 14.93
N ARG A 165 -29.66 21.84 15.34
CA ARG A 165 -29.53 20.39 15.24
C ARG A 165 -30.50 19.79 16.25
N PRO A 166 -31.45 18.90 15.85
CA PRO A 166 -32.29 18.22 16.82
C PRO A 166 -31.39 17.43 17.76
N ARG A 167 -31.35 17.85 19.02
CA ARG A 167 -30.65 17.13 20.09
C ARG A 167 -31.48 15.89 20.40
N VAL A 168 -31.27 14.83 19.63
CA VAL A 168 -31.64 13.49 20.06
C VAL A 168 -30.88 13.25 21.34
N ASP A 169 -31.58 13.22 22.46
CA ASP A 169 -30.99 12.87 23.75
C ASP A 169 -30.59 11.40 23.70
N ALA A 170 -29.37 11.16 23.23
CA ALA A 170 -28.75 9.86 23.24
C ALA A 170 -28.63 9.41 24.69
N ALA A 171 -29.49 8.48 25.10
CA ALA A 171 -29.30 7.71 26.31
C ALA A 171 -27.85 7.20 26.35
N PRO A 172 -27.17 7.22 27.51
CA PRO A 172 -25.74 6.97 27.60
C PRO A 172 -25.41 5.63 26.97
N GLN A 173 -24.68 5.67 25.85
CA GLN A 173 -24.28 4.46 25.16
C GLN A 173 -23.24 3.72 26.02
N PRO A 174 -23.32 2.38 26.14
CA PRO A 174 -22.21 1.61 26.72
C PRO A 174 -20.93 1.84 25.91
N GLY A 175 -19.77 1.58 26.55
CA GLY A 175 -18.43 1.90 26.04
C GLY A 175 -18.20 1.60 24.55
N ALA A 176 -17.48 2.49 23.88
CA ALA A 176 -17.42 2.59 22.42
C ALA A 176 -16.46 1.59 21.72
N GLY A 177 -16.05 0.51 22.38
CA GLY A 177 -15.27 -0.58 21.81
C GLY A 177 -16.12 -1.66 21.11
N ALA A 178 -15.44 -2.53 20.36
CA ALA A 178 -16.09 -3.60 19.59
C ALA A 178 -16.60 -4.77 20.46
N PHE A 179 -17.60 -5.48 19.93
CA PHE A 179 -18.01 -6.80 20.38
C PHE A 179 -17.16 -7.88 19.70
N ILE A 180 -16.62 -8.80 20.50
CA ILE A 180 -15.87 -9.97 20.07
C ILE A 180 -16.76 -11.19 20.31
N VAL A 181 -17.23 -11.85 19.26
CA VAL A 181 -18.07 -13.06 19.39
C VAL A 181 -17.19 -14.31 19.33
N LEU A 182 -17.34 -15.20 20.29
CA LEU A 182 -16.57 -16.45 20.38
C LEU A 182 -17.30 -17.64 19.71
N PRO A 183 -16.54 -18.65 19.24
CA PRO A 183 -17.09 -19.91 18.74
C PRO A 183 -18.01 -20.57 19.78
N THR A 184 -19.23 -20.92 19.37
CA THR A 184 -20.25 -21.46 20.27
C THR A 184 -19.81 -22.79 20.89
N GLU A 185 -19.96 -22.91 22.22
CA GLU A 185 -19.78 -24.18 22.94
C GLU A 185 -20.97 -25.12 22.64
N LEU A 186 -20.69 -26.40 22.37
CA LEU A 186 -21.69 -27.41 22.04
C LEU A 186 -21.61 -28.57 23.05
N ASP A 187 -22.74 -28.93 23.67
CA ASP A 187 -22.81 -30.07 24.59
C ASP A 187 -22.71 -31.44 23.89
N GLN A 188 -22.96 -31.47 22.57
CA GLN A 188 -22.90 -32.67 21.72
C GLN A 188 -22.27 -32.29 20.37
N THR A 189 -21.25 -33.04 19.94
CA THR A 189 -20.28 -32.56 18.93
C THR A 189 -20.44 -33.12 17.52
N ALA A 190 -21.06 -34.29 17.34
CA ALA A 190 -21.06 -35.00 16.04
C ALA A 190 -22.00 -34.36 15.00
N ASP A 191 -23.31 -34.39 15.23
CA ASP A 191 -24.32 -34.10 14.20
C ASP A 191 -24.41 -32.62 13.79
N ILE A 192 -23.87 -31.70 14.60
CA ILE A 192 -23.98 -30.24 14.43
C ILE A 192 -22.64 -29.51 14.52
N ALA A 193 -21.52 -30.15 14.17
CA ALA A 193 -20.17 -29.55 14.27
C ALA A 193 -20.06 -28.14 13.64
N TRP A 194 -20.79 -27.89 12.55
CA TRP A 194 -20.87 -26.59 11.87
C TRP A 194 -21.37 -25.45 12.79
N ALA A 195 -22.24 -25.74 13.76
CA ALA A 195 -22.94 -24.75 14.57
C ALA A 195 -21.99 -23.93 15.45
N ARG A 196 -20.83 -24.50 15.81
CA ARG A 196 -19.75 -23.81 16.54
C ARG A 196 -19.29 -22.54 15.84
N LEU A 197 -19.21 -22.55 14.50
CA LEU A 197 -18.80 -21.40 13.69
C LEU A 197 -20.00 -20.66 13.08
N GLY A 198 -21.02 -21.40 12.64
CA GLY A 198 -22.21 -20.82 12.02
C GLY A 198 -23.07 -20.00 12.99
N LEU A 199 -23.16 -20.40 14.27
CA LEU A 199 -23.87 -19.58 15.27
C LEU A 199 -23.04 -18.39 15.73
N MET A 200 -21.71 -18.51 15.83
CA MET A 200 -20.80 -17.39 16.08
C MET A 200 -20.96 -16.30 15.02
N ASP A 201 -20.91 -16.65 13.73
CA ASP A 201 -21.07 -15.68 12.63
C ASP A 201 -22.48 -15.10 12.57
N PHE A 202 -23.51 -15.93 12.79
CA PHE A 202 -24.91 -15.49 12.91
C PHE A 202 -25.14 -14.47 14.05
N ILE A 203 -24.59 -14.73 15.24
CA ILE A 203 -24.66 -13.82 16.39
C ILE A 203 -23.95 -12.50 16.04
N GLY A 204 -22.74 -12.58 15.47
CA GLY A 204 -21.97 -11.39 15.05
C GLY A 204 -22.69 -10.54 14.02
N ASP A 205 -23.29 -11.16 13.00
CA ASP A 205 -24.09 -10.50 11.96
C ASP A 205 -25.39 -9.90 12.54
N ARG A 206 -26.06 -10.55 13.50
CA ARG A 206 -27.22 -9.97 14.19
C ARG A 206 -26.87 -8.76 15.05
N LEU A 207 -25.74 -8.79 15.76
CA LEU A 207 -25.23 -7.63 16.51
C LEU A 207 -24.82 -6.49 15.56
N ARG A 208 -24.14 -6.80 14.46
CA ARG A 208 -23.71 -5.81 13.44
C ARG A 208 -24.91 -5.13 12.75
N ARG A 209 -25.95 -5.90 12.39
CA ARG A 209 -27.19 -5.36 11.82
C ARG A 209 -27.99 -4.49 12.80
N ALA A 210 -27.77 -4.63 14.11
CA ALA A 210 -28.28 -3.71 15.14
C ALA A 210 -27.39 -2.47 15.37
N GLY A 211 -26.43 -2.20 14.48
CA GLY A 211 -25.55 -1.02 14.54
C GLY A 211 -24.47 -1.08 15.61
N LEU A 212 -24.13 -2.27 16.13
CA LEU A 212 -23.01 -2.46 17.05
C LEU A 212 -21.70 -2.71 16.25
N PRO A 213 -20.55 -2.17 16.68
CA PRO A 213 -19.26 -2.58 16.15
C PRO A 213 -18.97 -4.03 16.56
N VAL A 214 -18.67 -4.90 15.59
CA VAL A 214 -18.39 -6.32 15.83
C VAL A 214 -17.16 -6.71 15.02
N ALA A 215 -16.16 -7.27 15.70
CA ALA A 215 -14.93 -7.78 15.09
C ALA A 215 -15.23 -8.87 14.03
N ALA A 216 -14.35 -9.05 13.05
CA ALA A 216 -14.53 -10.08 12.03
C ALA A 216 -14.27 -11.49 12.58
N SER A 217 -15.15 -12.44 12.23
CA SER A 217 -15.06 -13.85 12.64
C SER A 217 -13.72 -14.49 12.23
N GLU A 218 -13.20 -14.14 11.06
CA GLU A 218 -11.87 -14.54 10.57
C GLU A 218 -10.77 -14.11 11.56
N SER A 219 -10.77 -12.85 11.99
CA SER A 219 -9.78 -12.26 12.92
C SER A 219 -9.82 -12.91 14.31
N VAL A 220 -11.01 -13.21 14.83
CA VAL A 220 -11.17 -13.89 16.13
C VAL A 220 -10.67 -15.35 16.05
N LEU A 221 -11.07 -16.09 15.01
CA LEU A 221 -10.67 -17.48 14.83
C LEU A 221 -9.16 -17.62 14.69
N SER A 222 -8.50 -16.76 13.92
CA SER A 222 -7.05 -16.86 13.73
C SER A 222 -6.26 -16.61 15.02
N LEU A 223 -6.68 -15.65 15.87
CA LEU A 223 -6.05 -15.47 17.19
C LEU A 223 -6.26 -16.69 18.09
N MET A 224 -7.43 -17.34 18.03
CA MET A 224 -7.70 -18.58 18.78
C MET A 224 -6.86 -19.78 18.29
N HIS A 225 -6.61 -19.91 16.99
CA HIS A 225 -5.78 -20.98 16.44
C HIS A 225 -4.27 -20.73 16.64
N ALA A 226 -3.83 -19.48 16.79
CA ALA A 226 -2.42 -19.13 17.04
C ALA A 226 -1.89 -19.53 18.44
N HIS A 227 -2.71 -20.19 19.26
CA HIS A 227 -2.41 -20.57 20.65
C HIS A 227 -2.58 -22.07 20.94
N ASP A 228 -2.53 -22.93 19.90
CA ASP A 228 -2.46 -24.41 20.00
C ASP A 228 -3.43 -25.08 20.99
N GLY A 229 -4.63 -24.51 21.15
CA GLY A 229 -5.70 -25.06 21.98
C GLY A 229 -5.71 -24.59 23.44
N GLU A 230 -4.80 -23.71 23.87
CA GLU A 230 -4.95 -23.02 25.14
C GLU A 230 -6.20 -22.12 25.15
N ARG A 231 -6.91 -22.09 26.28
CA ARG A 231 -8.15 -21.31 26.42
C ARG A 231 -7.77 -19.84 26.65
N ILE A 232 -7.78 -19.05 25.57
CA ILE A 232 -7.38 -17.62 25.63
C ILE A 232 -8.24 -16.85 26.63
N GLU A 233 -7.58 -16.22 27.60
CA GLU A 233 -8.19 -15.31 28.57
C GLU A 233 -8.94 -14.16 27.88
N PRO A 234 -10.23 -13.91 28.19
CA PRO A 234 -11.01 -12.84 27.56
C PRO A 234 -10.35 -11.46 27.66
N ALA A 235 -9.66 -11.17 28.76
CA ALA A 235 -8.91 -9.92 28.94
C ALA A 235 -7.78 -9.73 27.91
N ARG A 236 -7.15 -10.80 27.45
CA ARG A 236 -6.12 -10.76 26.40
C ARG A 236 -6.75 -10.52 25.03
N LEU A 237 -7.85 -11.21 24.74
CA LEU A 237 -8.57 -11.07 23.46
C LEU A 237 -9.16 -9.66 23.28
N ARG A 238 -9.68 -9.04 24.36
CA ARG A 238 -10.09 -7.63 24.41
C ARG A 238 -8.96 -6.69 23.96
N ASN A 239 -7.74 -6.90 24.45
CA ASN A 239 -6.58 -6.08 24.11
C ASN A 239 -6.09 -6.32 22.66
N GLU A 240 -6.08 -7.57 22.17
CA GLU A 240 -5.56 -7.89 20.83
C GLU A 240 -6.52 -7.52 19.68
N VAL A 241 -7.83 -7.41 19.96
CA VAL A 241 -8.87 -7.05 18.96
C VAL A 241 -9.45 -5.63 19.20
N ALA A 242 -9.01 -4.93 20.25
CA ALA A 242 -9.55 -3.64 20.68
C ALA A 242 -11.09 -3.67 20.94
N GLY A 243 -11.58 -4.78 21.50
CA GLY A 243 -12.98 -4.96 21.88
C GLY A 243 -13.22 -4.69 23.36
N ASP A 244 -14.31 -4.00 23.68
CA ASP A 244 -14.76 -3.78 25.07
C ASP A 244 -15.69 -4.90 25.55
N TRP A 245 -16.36 -5.62 24.65
CA TRP A 245 -17.32 -6.68 24.99
C TRP A 245 -16.89 -8.04 24.42
N VAL A 246 -16.92 -9.10 25.24
CA VAL A 246 -16.71 -10.48 24.79
C VAL A 246 -18.02 -11.26 24.92
N VAL A 247 -18.46 -11.87 23.82
CA VAL A 247 -19.74 -12.60 23.72
C VAL A 247 -19.46 -14.09 23.67
N HIS A 248 -19.72 -14.75 24.79
CA HIS A 248 -19.75 -16.20 24.92
C HIS A 248 -21.12 -16.73 24.50
N SER A 249 -21.17 -17.90 23.86
CA SER A 249 -22.43 -18.58 23.54
C SER A 249 -22.33 -20.09 23.73
N ARG A 250 -23.42 -20.73 24.16
CA ARG A 250 -23.53 -22.19 24.29
C ARG A 250 -24.86 -22.68 23.70
N ALA A 251 -24.82 -23.76 22.93
CA ALA A 251 -25.99 -24.43 22.41
C ALA A 251 -26.17 -25.81 23.08
N MET A 252 -27.30 -25.98 23.75
CA MET A 252 -27.67 -27.18 24.51
C MET A 252 -28.91 -27.82 23.87
N ARG A 253 -28.94 -29.16 23.75
CA ARG A 253 -30.14 -29.89 23.31
C ARG A 253 -31.03 -30.20 24.51
N ARG A 254 -32.31 -29.81 24.46
CA ARG A 254 -33.29 -30.07 25.52
C ARG A 254 -34.55 -30.73 24.95
N GLY A 255 -34.72 -32.01 25.25
CA GLY A 255 -35.80 -32.83 24.70
C GLY A 255 -35.74 -32.86 23.16
N SER A 256 -36.84 -32.47 22.51
CA SER A 256 -36.95 -32.38 21.06
C SER A 256 -36.51 -31.04 20.45
N GLY A 257 -35.89 -30.15 21.22
CA GLY A 257 -35.47 -28.83 20.76
C GLY A 257 -34.12 -28.36 21.31
N TRP A 258 -33.84 -27.08 21.10
CA TRP A 258 -32.59 -26.41 21.40
C TRP A 258 -32.79 -25.24 22.37
N ARG A 259 -31.82 -25.06 23.25
CA ARG A 259 -31.64 -23.90 24.11
C ARG A 259 -30.30 -23.26 23.76
N VAL A 260 -30.32 -22.00 23.34
CA VAL A 260 -29.11 -21.23 23.08
C VAL A 260 -28.99 -20.16 24.16
N GLU A 261 -27.87 -20.15 24.87
CA GLU A 261 -27.55 -19.20 25.92
C GLU A 261 -26.38 -18.31 25.45
N ILE A 262 -26.48 -17.01 25.67
CA ILE A 262 -25.51 -16.00 25.24
C ILE A 262 -25.22 -15.06 26.42
N THR A 263 -23.94 -14.86 26.72
CA THR A 263 -23.46 -13.95 27.76
C THR A 263 -22.45 -12.97 27.14
N ALA A 264 -22.77 -11.68 27.17
CA ALA A 264 -21.88 -10.60 26.76
C ALA A 264 -21.27 -9.92 27.99
N GLU A 265 -19.94 -9.85 28.05
CA GLU A 265 -19.18 -9.36 29.20
C GLU A 265 -18.38 -8.13 28.79
N GLY A 266 -18.75 -6.98 29.34
CA GLY A 266 -18.06 -5.70 29.13
C GLY A 266 -16.76 -5.56 29.92
N ARG A 267 -15.97 -4.55 29.57
CA ARG A 267 -14.70 -4.20 30.24
C ARG A 267 -14.88 -3.77 31.70
N ASP A 268 -15.99 -3.09 32.00
CA ASP A 268 -16.33 -2.56 33.32
C ASP A 268 -17.01 -3.61 34.23
N ASP A 269 -16.66 -4.89 34.06
CA ASP A 269 -17.29 -6.07 34.68
C ASP A 269 -18.83 -6.21 34.41
N ALA A 270 -19.35 -5.40 33.49
CA ALA A 270 -20.76 -5.33 33.15
C ALA A 270 -21.19 -6.53 32.30
N SER A 271 -21.78 -7.55 32.92
CA SER A 271 -22.36 -8.71 32.21
C SER A 271 -23.80 -8.46 31.73
N ARG A 272 -24.17 -9.09 30.61
CA ARG A 272 -25.53 -9.19 30.06
C ARG A 272 -25.76 -10.63 29.59
N HIS A 273 -26.78 -11.29 30.12
CA HIS A 273 -27.12 -12.67 29.77
C HIS A 273 -28.51 -12.76 29.14
N ALA A 274 -28.65 -13.58 28.12
CA ALA A 274 -29.91 -13.91 27.45
C ALA A 274 -29.92 -15.38 27.02
N TYR A 275 -31.11 -15.96 26.91
CA TYR A 275 -31.30 -17.29 26.32
C TYR A 275 -32.53 -17.32 25.42
N GLY A 276 -32.56 -18.26 24.47
CA GLY A 276 -33.69 -18.55 23.58
C GLY A 276 -33.96 -20.05 23.52
N GLU A 277 -35.21 -20.45 23.32
CA GLU A 277 -35.62 -21.86 23.26
C GLU A 277 -36.58 -22.10 22.08
N HIS A 278 -36.26 -23.07 21.22
CA HIS A 278 -37.04 -23.38 20.04
C HIS A 278 -36.75 -24.81 19.53
N ALA A 279 -37.62 -25.37 18.68
CA ALA A 279 -37.40 -26.70 18.08
C ALA A 279 -36.23 -26.70 17.08
N ASP A 280 -36.08 -25.61 16.33
CA ASP A 280 -34.92 -25.31 15.46
C ASP A 280 -33.84 -24.50 16.22
N LEU A 281 -32.58 -24.79 15.89
CA LEU A 281 -31.38 -24.20 16.50
C LEU A 281 -31.16 -22.74 16.09
N VAL A 282 -31.40 -22.37 14.83
CA VAL A 282 -31.13 -21.00 14.34
C VAL A 282 -32.13 -20.01 14.94
N ARG A 283 -33.42 -20.37 15.00
CA ARG A 283 -34.48 -19.61 15.69
C ARG A 283 -34.28 -19.56 17.21
N ALA A 284 -33.69 -20.59 17.83
CA ALA A 284 -33.29 -20.52 19.25
C ALA A 284 -32.17 -19.48 19.47
N ALA A 285 -31.18 -19.42 18.58
CA ALA A 285 -30.14 -18.41 18.60
C ALA A 285 -30.69 -16.99 18.31
N ASP A 286 -31.63 -16.84 17.36
CA ASP A 286 -32.25 -15.55 17.06
C ASP A 286 -33.03 -14.97 18.26
N GLN A 287 -33.80 -15.81 18.96
CA GLN A 287 -34.48 -15.40 20.19
C GLN A 287 -33.48 -14.92 21.26
N ALA A 288 -32.35 -15.62 21.42
CA ALA A 288 -31.30 -15.24 22.36
C ALA A 288 -30.65 -13.90 21.97
N CYS A 289 -30.33 -13.72 20.68
CA CYS A 289 -29.82 -12.46 20.12
C CYS A 289 -30.79 -11.30 20.32
N GLY A 290 -32.08 -11.45 20.01
CA GLY A 290 -33.08 -10.40 20.18
C GLY A 290 -33.23 -9.98 21.65
N ARG A 291 -33.21 -10.93 22.58
CA ARG A 291 -33.23 -10.67 24.03
C ARG A 291 -31.94 -9.97 24.51
N LEU A 292 -30.77 -10.35 23.98
CA LEU A 292 -29.50 -9.66 24.27
C LEU A 292 -29.50 -8.22 23.73
N LEU A 293 -29.98 -7.99 22.51
CA LEU A 293 -30.09 -6.67 21.90
C LEU A 293 -31.02 -5.75 22.72
N ALA A 294 -32.17 -6.25 23.17
CA ALA A 294 -33.03 -5.51 24.09
C ALA A 294 -32.30 -5.14 25.40
N ALA A 295 -31.54 -6.08 25.99
CA ALA A 295 -30.74 -5.85 27.20
C ALA A 295 -29.53 -4.91 27.01
N LEU A 296 -29.15 -4.61 25.76
CA LEU A 296 -28.13 -3.64 25.35
C LEU A 296 -28.73 -2.30 24.88
N GLY A 297 -30.05 -2.10 24.97
CA GLY A 297 -30.70 -0.88 24.47
C GLY A 297 -30.62 -0.74 22.95
N ARG A 298 -30.87 -1.85 22.24
CA ARG A 298 -31.00 -1.92 20.78
C ARG A 298 -32.34 -2.55 20.39
N ASP A 299 -32.74 -2.32 19.15
CA ASP A 299 -33.94 -2.93 18.60
C ASP A 299 -33.77 -4.46 18.53
N ALA A 300 -34.75 -5.18 19.05
CA ALA A 300 -34.79 -6.64 19.05
C ALA A 300 -35.51 -7.20 17.81
N THR A 301 -36.25 -6.36 17.07
CA THR A 301 -37.06 -6.80 15.92
C THR A 301 -36.16 -7.21 14.75
N GLY A 302 -36.00 -8.52 14.58
CA GLY A 302 -35.46 -9.11 13.36
C GLY A 302 -36.58 -9.39 12.34
N PRO A 303 -36.26 -9.51 11.05
CA PRO A 303 -37.16 -10.16 10.10
C PRO A 303 -37.38 -11.62 10.49
N ASP A 304 -38.52 -12.22 10.12
CA ASP A 304 -38.74 -13.65 10.37
C ASP A 304 -37.66 -14.50 9.68
N VAL A 305 -37.02 -15.36 10.46
CA VAL A 305 -35.87 -16.14 10.04
C VAL A 305 -36.36 -17.43 9.38
N ASP A 306 -36.32 -17.48 8.05
CA ASP A 306 -36.37 -18.74 7.30
C ASP A 306 -35.24 -19.65 7.80
N ALA A 307 -35.59 -20.62 8.64
CA ALA A 307 -34.67 -21.42 9.42
C ALA A 307 -33.83 -22.32 8.51
N ASP A 308 -34.49 -23.13 7.67
CA ASP A 308 -33.87 -24.09 6.76
C ASP A 308 -32.87 -23.42 5.80
N LEU A 309 -33.20 -22.22 5.29
CA LEU A 309 -32.28 -21.46 4.44
C LEU A 309 -31.16 -20.82 5.25
N SER A 310 -31.46 -20.27 6.43
CA SER A 310 -30.47 -19.64 7.29
C SER A 310 -29.45 -20.66 7.82
N GLU A 311 -29.89 -21.87 8.18
CA GLU A 311 -29.02 -22.99 8.55
C GLU A 311 -28.09 -23.34 7.39
N ARG A 312 -28.61 -23.49 6.16
CA ARG A 312 -27.80 -23.78 4.97
C ARG A 312 -26.76 -22.69 4.68
N LEU A 313 -27.14 -21.42 4.81
CA LEU A 313 -26.23 -20.29 4.65
C LEU A 313 -25.14 -20.29 5.74
N GLN A 314 -25.50 -20.56 6.99
CA GLN A 314 -24.52 -20.62 8.10
C GLN A 314 -23.64 -21.87 8.05
N ARG A 315 -24.11 -22.98 7.50
CA ARG A 315 -23.30 -24.19 7.21
C ARG A 315 -22.26 -23.92 6.13
N ALA A 316 -22.65 -23.24 5.06
CA ALA A 316 -21.71 -22.81 4.01
C ALA A 316 -20.71 -21.76 4.54
N GLN A 317 -21.15 -20.85 5.42
CA GLN A 317 -20.29 -19.87 6.06
C GLN A 317 -19.30 -20.49 7.06
N ALA A 318 -19.71 -21.49 7.84
CA ALA A 318 -18.81 -22.27 8.69
C ALA A 318 -17.70 -22.95 7.86
N ALA A 319 -18.06 -23.59 6.74
CA ALA A 319 -17.10 -24.17 5.81
C ALA A 319 -16.17 -23.09 5.18
N LEU A 320 -16.69 -21.90 4.84
CA LEU A 320 -15.87 -20.77 4.38
C LEU A 320 -14.86 -20.29 5.43
N LEU A 321 -15.23 -20.28 6.71
CA LEU A 321 -14.34 -19.92 7.83
C LEU A 321 -13.27 -21.00 8.09
N SER A 322 -13.59 -22.28 7.85
CA SER A 322 -12.62 -23.39 7.82
C SER A 322 -11.75 -23.45 6.55
N ASN A 323 -11.94 -22.53 5.60
CA ASN A 323 -11.30 -22.54 4.26
C ASN A 323 -11.66 -23.77 3.39
N GLU A 324 -12.81 -24.41 3.65
CA GLU A 324 -13.34 -25.57 2.92
C GLU A 324 -14.24 -25.13 1.76
N LEU A 325 -13.67 -24.48 0.74
CA LEU A 325 -14.44 -23.89 -0.37
C LEU A 325 -15.35 -24.89 -1.10
N ASP A 326 -14.90 -26.13 -1.31
CA ASP A 326 -15.67 -27.15 -2.01
C ASP A 326 -16.85 -27.68 -1.15
N ALA A 327 -16.67 -27.81 0.17
CA ALA A 327 -17.75 -28.14 1.09
C ALA A 327 -18.79 -27.00 1.14
N ALA A 328 -18.34 -25.74 1.21
CA ALA A 328 -19.22 -24.58 1.13
C ALA A 328 -20.01 -24.55 -0.18
N ARG A 329 -19.37 -24.85 -1.32
CA ARG A 329 -20.04 -24.94 -2.63
C ARG A 329 -21.07 -26.06 -2.65
N HIS A 330 -20.73 -27.25 -2.15
CA HIS A 330 -21.61 -28.42 -2.11
C HIS A 330 -22.87 -28.16 -1.27
N ILE A 331 -22.72 -27.60 -0.06
CA ILE A 331 -23.83 -27.22 0.83
C ILE A 331 -24.84 -26.27 0.16
N LEU A 332 -24.34 -25.34 -0.66
CA LEU A 332 -25.18 -24.38 -1.40
C LEU A 332 -25.79 -24.99 -2.68
N ALA A 333 -25.04 -25.84 -3.40
CA ALA A 333 -25.49 -26.48 -4.63
C ALA A 333 -26.60 -27.51 -4.36
N GLU A 334 -26.56 -28.22 -3.24
CA GLU A 334 -27.61 -29.18 -2.81
C GLU A 334 -28.83 -28.52 -2.16
N ALA A 335 -29.10 -27.26 -2.47
CA ALA A 335 -30.34 -26.59 -2.06
C ALA A 335 -31.58 -27.33 -2.61
N PRO A 336 -32.65 -27.51 -1.80
CA PRO A 336 -33.95 -27.97 -2.27
C PRO A 336 -34.49 -27.07 -3.39
N PRO A 337 -35.31 -27.57 -4.33
CA PRO A 337 -35.80 -26.78 -5.46
C PRO A 337 -36.44 -25.43 -5.11
N ALA A 338 -37.11 -25.33 -3.95
CA ALA A 338 -37.67 -24.09 -3.43
C ALA A 338 -36.62 -23.02 -3.07
N GLN A 339 -35.45 -23.44 -2.57
CA GLN A 339 -34.37 -22.53 -2.13
C GLN A 339 -33.39 -22.15 -3.26
N ARG A 340 -33.31 -22.94 -4.35
CA ARG A 340 -32.33 -22.71 -5.44
C ARG A 340 -32.42 -21.34 -6.11
N ASN A 341 -33.61 -20.75 -6.12
CA ASN A 341 -33.85 -19.44 -6.73
C ASN A 341 -33.67 -18.27 -5.75
N ASP A 342 -33.42 -18.52 -4.45
CA ASP A 342 -33.28 -17.46 -3.46
C ASP A 342 -32.06 -16.55 -3.78
N PRO A 343 -32.24 -15.22 -3.85
CA PRO A 343 -31.17 -14.29 -4.18
C PRO A 343 -29.97 -14.34 -3.24
N ARG A 344 -30.18 -14.60 -1.94
CA ARG A 344 -29.14 -14.66 -0.90
C ARG A 344 -28.29 -15.92 -1.07
N LEU A 345 -28.94 -17.05 -1.37
CA LEU A 345 -28.25 -18.32 -1.67
C LEU A 345 -27.39 -18.21 -2.92
N ARG A 346 -27.94 -17.64 -3.99
CA ARG A 346 -27.23 -17.41 -5.26
C ARG A 346 -26.07 -16.44 -5.10
N LEU A 347 -26.24 -15.35 -4.34
CA LEU A 347 -25.15 -14.43 -4.01
C LEU A 347 -24.06 -15.11 -3.17
N ARG A 348 -24.41 -15.92 -2.15
CA ARG A 348 -23.42 -16.65 -1.34
C ARG A 348 -22.64 -17.67 -2.18
N LEU A 349 -23.30 -18.37 -3.10
CA LEU A 349 -22.63 -19.27 -4.05
C LEU A 349 -21.67 -18.52 -4.98
N ALA A 350 -22.09 -17.35 -5.48
CA ALA A 350 -21.23 -16.47 -6.28
C ALA A 350 -19.99 -15.99 -5.50
N GLN A 351 -20.12 -15.74 -4.19
CA GLN A 351 -18.99 -15.39 -3.30
C GLN A 351 -18.02 -16.57 -3.07
N VAL A 352 -18.53 -17.81 -2.94
CA VAL A 352 -17.69 -19.03 -2.87
C VAL A 352 -16.93 -19.23 -4.17
N ASP A 353 -17.61 -19.15 -5.31
CA ASP A 353 -17.00 -19.31 -6.63
C ASP A 353 -16.00 -18.19 -6.98
N PHE A 354 -16.17 -16.99 -6.42
CA PHE A 354 -15.19 -15.91 -6.48
C PHE A 354 -13.91 -16.22 -5.69
N ARG A 355 -14.02 -16.76 -4.46
CA ARG A 355 -12.86 -17.25 -3.69
C ARG A 355 -12.12 -18.41 -4.39
N ALA A 356 -12.81 -19.14 -5.27
CA ALA A 356 -12.25 -20.19 -6.13
C ALA A 356 -11.78 -19.70 -7.52
N GLY A 357 -11.73 -18.39 -7.79
CA GLY A 357 -11.20 -17.84 -9.04
C GLY A 357 -12.06 -18.04 -10.29
N LEU A 358 -13.34 -18.44 -10.15
CA LEU A 358 -14.24 -18.76 -11.29
C LEU A 358 -14.84 -17.49 -11.94
N TYR A 359 -14.02 -16.46 -12.13
CA TYR A 359 -14.43 -15.07 -12.41
C TYR A 359 -15.51 -14.90 -13.51
N PRO A 360 -15.46 -15.58 -14.68
CA PRO A 360 -16.51 -15.44 -15.71
C PRO A 360 -17.88 -15.95 -15.23
N LYS A 361 -17.92 -17.15 -14.63
CA LYS A 361 -19.15 -17.76 -14.08
C LYS A 361 -19.80 -16.85 -13.02
N VAL A 362 -18.97 -16.25 -12.16
CA VAL A 362 -19.45 -15.32 -11.13
C VAL A 362 -20.00 -14.04 -11.77
N ARG A 363 -19.37 -13.51 -12.83
CA ARG A 363 -19.89 -12.35 -13.58
C ARG A 363 -21.28 -12.63 -14.13
N ASP A 364 -21.48 -13.76 -14.79
CA ASP A 364 -22.77 -14.15 -15.36
C ASP A 364 -23.87 -14.33 -14.30
N GLU A 365 -23.51 -14.77 -13.09
CA GLU A 365 -24.43 -14.86 -11.95
C GLU A 365 -24.76 -13.48 -11.38
N VAL A 366 -23.75 -12.64 -11.15
CA VAL A 366 -23.88 -11.26 -10.69
C VAL A 366 -24.74 -10.42 -11.64
N GLU A 367 -24.54 -10.56 -12.96
CA GLU A 367 -25.38 -9.89 -13.94
C GLU A 367 -26.84 -10.36 -13.92
N ARG A 368 -27.11 -11.64 -13.60
CA ARG A 368 -28.48 -12.14 -13.40
C ARG A 368 -29.06 -11.68 -12.05
N LEU A 369 -28.23 -11.51 -11.02
CA LEU A 369 -28.63 -10.99 -9.71
C LEU A 369 -28.94 -9.48 -9.73
N LEU A 370 -28.38 -8.71 -10.66
CA LEU A 370 -28.70 -7.28 -10.83
C LEU A 370 -30.01 -7.01 -11.61
N ARG A 371 -30.66 -8.07 -12.13
CA ARG A 371 -31.88 -8.00 -12.97
C ARG A 371 -33.15 -8.51 -12.26
N ILE A 372 -33.06 -8.89 -10.99
CA ILE A 372 -34.17 -9.40 -10.18
C ILE A 372 -34.66 -8.35 -9.17
N GLU A 373 -35.95 -8.38 -8.84
CA GLU A 373 -36.65 -7.45 -7.92
C GLU A 373 -36.00 -7.33 -6.52
N ALA A 374 -35.34 -8.40 -6.03
CA ALA A 374 -34.57 -8.32 -4.78
C ALA A 374 -33.38 -7.33 -4.83
N ALA A 375 -32.90 -6.97 -6.03
CA ALA A 375 -31.90 -5.94 -6.25
C ALA A 375 -32.46 -4.50 -6.20
N ASP A 376 -33.72 -4.32 -5.84
CA ASP A 376 -34.31 -3.01 -5.52
C ASP A 376 -34.08 -2.64 -4.04
N THR A 377 -33.70 -3.60 -3.18
CA THR A 377 -33.18 -3.31 -1.83
C THR A 377 -31.76 -2.74 -1.93
N PRO A 378 -31.47 -1.50 -1.46
CA PRO A 378 -30.16 -0.86 -1.65
C PRO A 378 -28.99 -1.67 -1.10
N LEU A 379 -29.15 -2.32 0.06
CA LEU A 379 -28.11 -3.15 0.69
C LEU A 379 -27.76 -4.39 -0.14
N PHE A 380 -28.76 -5.13 -0.63
CA PHE A 380 -28.51 -6.30 -1.48
C PHE A 380 -27.88 -5.90 -2.81
N ARG A 381 -28.38 -4.81 -3.42
CA ARG A 381 -27.79 -4.23 -4.64
C ARG A 381 -26.32 -3.84 -4.45
N ALA A 382 -26.00 -3.21 -3.33
CA ALA A 382 -24.64 -2.83 -2.96
C ALA A 382 -23.73 -4.05 -2.75
N GLN A 383 -24.22 -5.13 -2.13
CA GLN A 383 -23.44 -6.38 -1.98
C GLN A 383 -23.16 -7.06 -3.32
N VAL A 384 -24.13 -7.08 -4.25
CA VAL A 384 -23.95 -7.64 -5.61
C VAL A 384 -22.98 -6.77 -6.45
N LEU A 385 -23.07 -5.44 -6.35
CA LEU A 385 -22.13 -4.52 -7.02
C LEU A 385 -20.71 -4.58 -6.44
N LEU A 386 -20.54 -4.74 -5.13
CA LEU A 386 -19.22 -4.95 -4.52
C LEU A 386 -18.55 -6.21 -5.08
N LEU A 387 -19.32 -7.30 -5.24
CA LEU A 387 -18.82 -8.53 -5.85
C LEU A 387 -18.43 -8.30 -7.32
N ARG A 388 -19.22 -7.53 -8.09
CA ARG A 388 -18.87 -7.16 -9.48
C ARG A 388 -17.58 -6.35 -9.54
N ALA A 389 -17.45 -5.31 -8.72
CA ALA A 389 -16.25 -4.49 -8.60
C ALA A 389 -15.01 -5.30 -8.17
N GLY A 390 -15.21 -6.35 -7.36
CA GLY A 390 -14.19 -7.33 -6.99
C GLY A 390 -13.70 -8.17 -8.18
N ILE A 391 -14.64 -8.63 -9.03
CA ILE A 391 -14.34 -9.39 -10.26
C ILE A 391 -13.66 -8.49 -11.29
N ASP A 392 -14.22 -7.31 -11.58
CA ASP A 392 -13.65 -6.37 -12.54
C ASP A 392 -12.26 -5.89 -12.12
N ARG A 393 -11.98 -5.74 -10.81
CA ARG A 393 -10.62 -5.49 -10.30
C ARG A 393 -9.68 -6.69 -10.48
N ARG A 394 -10.17 -7.94 -10.43
CA ARG A 394 -9.36 -9.15 -10.69
C ARG A 394 -9.07 -9.37 -12.18
N LEU A 395 -9.98 -8.95 -13.06
CA LEU A 395 -9.84 -9.01 -14.52
C LEU A 395 -9.16 -7.75 -15.12
N ASP A 396 -8.65 -6.86 -14.28
CA ASP A 396 -8.02 -5.58 -14.65
C ASP A 396 -8.92 -4.56 -15.40
N HIS A 397 -10.24 -4.74 -15.34
CA HIS A 397 -11.26 -3.81 -15.85
C HIS A 397 -11.43 -2.58 -14.93
N ARG A 398 -10.34 -1.86 -14.65
CA ARG A 398 -10.23 -0.80 -13.62
C ARG A 398 -11.37 0.22 -13.66
N VAL A 399 -11.71 0.75 -14.84
CA VAL A 399 -12.74 1.80 -14.98
C VAL A 399 -14.14 1.30 -14.61
N ALA A 400 -14.47 0.04 -14.91
CA ALA A 400 -15.73 -0.57 -14.48
C ALA A 400 -15.76 -0.78 -12.96
N ALA A 401 -14.64 -1.22 -12.37
CA ALA A 401 -14.52 -1.39 -10.93
C ALA A 401 -14.62 -0.05 -10.16
N GLU A 402 -13.98 1.04 -10.60
CA GLU A 402 -14.10 2.36 -9.93
C GLU A 402 -15.56 2.84 -9.92
N ARG A 403 -16.28 2.65 -11.05
CA ARG A 403 -17.71 2.96 -11.13
C ARG A 403 -18.52 2.14 -10.14
N ASP A 404 -18.37 0.81 -10.14
CA ASP A 404 -19.18 -0.05 -9.28
C ASP A 404 -18.94 0.21 -7.79
N TYR A 405 -17.68 0.41 -7.35
CA TYR A 405 -17.42 0.83 -5.96
C TYR A 405 -18.04 2.21 -5.65
N THR A 406 -18.12 3.11 -6.63
CA THR A 406 -18.80 4.42 -6.45
C THR A 406 -20.31 4.26 -6.32
N ASP A 407 -20.93 3.41 -7.13
CA ASP A 407 -22.36 3.09 -7.05
C ASP A 407 -22.70 2.40 -5.71
N VAL A 408 -21.83 1.51 -5.19
CA VAL A 408 -21.92 0.94 -3.82
C VAL A 408 -21.88 2.04 -2.75
N LEU A 409 -20.93 2.97 -2.83
CA LEU A 409 -20.77 4.04 -1.85
C LEU A 409 -21.91 5.05 -1.84
N ALA A 410 -22.62 5.19 -2.97
CA ALA A 410 -23.87 5.94 -3.08
C ALA A 410 -25.06 5.20 -2.45
N LEU A 411 -25.21 3.90 -2.73
CA LEU A 411 -26.30 3.06 -2.20
C LEU A 411 -26.23 2.86 -0.67
N VAL A 412 -25.03 2.75 -0.11
CA VAL A 412 -24.80 2.60 1.34
C VAL A 412 -24.84 3.94 2.08
N GLY A 413 -24.40 5.01 1.43
CA GLY A 413 -24.32 6.35 2.03
C GLY A 413 -23.37 6.44 3.24
N PRO A 414 -23.34 7.59 3.94
CA PRO A 414 -22.42 7.80 5.08
C PRO A 414 -22.82 7.10 6.39
N ALA A 415 -24.08 6.71 6.52
CA ALA A 415 -24.67 6.17 7.75
C ALA A 415 -25.17 4.71 7.62
N GLY A 416 -24.96 4.07 6.47
CA GLY A 416 -25.25 2.64 6.28
C GLY A 416 -24.16 1.72 6.82
N ASP A 417 -24.12 0.49 6.31
CA ASP A 417 -23.18 -0.56 6.70
C ASP A 417 -21.71 -0.09 6.63
N ILE A 418 -21.07 -0.03 7.79
CA ILE A 418 -19.70 0.47 7.97
C ILE A 418 -18.67 -0.45 7.31
N VAL A 419 -18.89 -1.77 7.33
CA VAL A 419 -17.97 -2.76 6.76
C VAL A 419 -18.05 -2.70 5.24
N LEU A 420 -19.27 -2.77 4.68
CA LEU A 420 -19.50 -2.68 3.24
C LEU A 420 -19.01 -1.33 2.66
N ARG A 421 -19.14 -0.24 3.42
CA ARG A 421 -18.56 1.07 3.07
C ARG A 421 -17.04 1.05 3.12
N GLY A 422 -16.44 0.43 4.13
CA GLY A 422 -14.99 0.28 4.28
C GLY A 422 -14.37 -0.53 3.13
N ASP A 423 -14.95 -1.68 2.81
CA ASP A 423 -14.52 -2.53 1.69
C ASP A 423 -14.62 -1.82 0.34
N ALA A 424 -15.71 -1.08 0.11
CA ALA A 424 -15.89 -0.33 -1.13
C ALA A 424 -14.92 0.85 -1.27
N LEU A 425 -14.61 1.56 -0.17
CA LEU A 425 -13.55 2.58 -0.15
C LEU A 425 -12.17 1.96 -0.40
N ASN A 426 -11.85 0.84 0.26
CA ASN A 426 -10.57 0.14 0.08
C ASN A 426 -10.40 -0.33 -1.39
N GLY A 427 -11.44 -0.96 -1.94
CA GLY A 427 -11.49 -1.41 -3.32
C GLY A 427 -11.37 -0.26 -4.33
N ARG A 428 -12.06 0.86 -4.11
CA ARG A 428 -11.96 2.03 -4.99
C ARG A 428 -10.60 2.70 -4.89
N GLY A 429 -10.04 2.85 -3.69
CA GLY A 429 -8.70 3.42 -3.48
C GLY A 429 -7.61 2.62 -4.19
N MET A 430 -7.66 1.28 -4.08
CA MET A 430 -6.79 0.37 -4.83
C MET A 430 -6.92 0.55 -6.36
N VAL A 431 -8.14 0.63 -6.89
CA VAL A 431 -8.37 0.82 -8.33
C VAL A 431 -7.94 2.22 -8.81
N ARG A 432 -8.18 3.26 -8.02
CA ARG A 432 -7.72 4.63 -8.27
C ARG A 432 -6.20 4.73 -8.30
N SER A 433 -5.53 4.00 -7.41
CA SER A 433 -4.07 3.86 -7.43
C SER A 433 -3.59 3.33 -8.78
N LEU A 434 -4.23 2.26 -9.28
CA LEU A 434 -3.96 1.66 -10.60
C LEU A 434 -4.39 2.51 -11.81
N LEU A 435 -5.12 3.62 -11.60
CA LEU A 435 -5.54 4.58 -12.63
C LEU A 435 -4.75 5.90 -12.57
N GLY A 436 -3.81 6.05 -11.63
CA GLY A 436 -3.08 7.30 -11.42
C GLY A 436 -3.87 8.39 -10.65
N HIS A 437 -5.09 8.08 -10.18
CA HIS A 437 -5.96 8.97 -9.41
C HIS A 437 -5.50 9.07 -7.93
N TYR A 438 -4.22 9.38 -7.70
CA TYR A 438 -3.54 9.18 -6.41
C TYR A 438 -4.15 9.92 -5.22
N ASP A 439 -4.61 11.17 -5.38
CA ASP A 439 -5.17 11.93 -4.25
C ASP A 439 -6.54 11.36 -3.84
N GLY A 440 -7.39 11.04 -4.81
CA GLY A 440 -8.66 10.33 -4.56
C GLY A 440 -8.46 8.90 -4.04
N ALA A 441 -7.31 8.27 -4.30
CA ALA A 441 -6.92 7.01 -3.68
C ALA A 441 -6.53 7.18 -2.20
N LEU A 442 -5.75 8.22 -1.86
CA LEU A 442 -5.40 8.55 -0.48
C LEU A 442 -6.64 8.87 0.37
N ASP A 443 -7.57 9.67 -0.17
CA ASP A 443 -8.83 10.02 0.51
C ASP A 443 -9.72 8.80 0.78
N ASP A 444 -9.83 7.88 -0.20
CA ASP A 444 -10.60 6.64 -0.05
C ASP A 444 -9.94 5.67 0.95
N LEU A 445 -8.64 5.42 0.82
CA LEU A 445 -7.90 4.53 1.74
C LEU A 445 -7.83 5.09 3.16
N GLY A 446 -7.66 6.41 3.32
CA GLY A 446 -7.70 7.07 4.63
C GLY A 446 -9.06 6.91 5.33
N GLN A 447 -10.16 7.08 4.60
CA GLN A 447 -11.50 6.82 5.13
C GLN A 447 -11.71 5.32 5.43
N ALA A 448 -11.29 4.42 4.54
CA ALA A 448 -11.40 2.97 4.76
C ALA A 448 -10.70 2.54 6.06
N ARG A 449 -9.49 3.07 6.31
CA ARG A 449 -8.71 2.81 7.52
C ARG A 449 -9.44 3.28 8.78
N ILE A 450 -10.05 4.47 8.74
CA ILE A 450 -10.84 5.01 9.86
C ILE A 450 -12.06 4.13 10.14
N LEU A 451 -12.74 3.61 9.11
CA LEU A 451 -13.86 2.68 9.29
C LEU A 451 -13.41 1.33 9.86
N ALA A 452 -12.30 0.76 9.39
CA ALA A 452 -11.73 -0.50 9.90
C ALA A 452 -11.29 -0.42 11.37
N VAL A 453 -10.71 0.72 11.80
CA VAL A 453 -10.42 0.99 13.22
C VAL A 453 -11.73 1.09 14.02
N ARG A 454 -12.75 1.78 13.50
CA ARG A 454 -14.06 1.92 14.16
C ARG A 454 -14.86 0.62 14.29
N THR A 455 -14.57 -0.40 13.49
CA THR A 455 -15.20 -1.73 13.62
C THR A 455 -14.47 -2.65 14.59
N GLY A 456 -13.28 -2.27 15.08
CA GLY A 456 -12.44 -3.14 15.90
C GLY A 456 -11.98 -4.38 15.14
N ASP A 457 -11.54 -4.21 13.88
CA ASP A 457 -10.99 -5.31 13.07
C ASP A 457 -9.57 -5.02 12.60
N PRO A 458 -8.54 -5.50 13.33
CA PRO A 458 -7.13 -5.33 12.94
C PRO A 458 -6.80 -5.93 11.57
N LEU A 459 -7.51 -6.98 11.12
CA LEU A 459 -7.29 -7.57 9.81
C LEU A 459 -7.79 -6.64 8.68
N ALA A 460 -8.93 -5.97 8.86
CA ALA A 460 -9.36 -4.91 7.96
C ALA A 460 -8.37 -3.72 7.93
N VAL A 461 -7.79 -3.34 9.08
CA VAL A 461 -6.73 -2.32 9.12
C VAL A 461 -5.49 -2.76 8.33
N ALA A 462 -5.05 -4.01 8.49
CA ALA A 462 -3.93 -4.58 7.73
C ALA A 462 -4.24 -4.65 6.22
N ARG A 463 -5.47 -5.02 5.83
CA ARG A 463 -5.96 -5.02 4.43
C ARG A 463 -5.91 -3.62 3.79
N VAL A 464 -6.14 -2.54 4.56
CA VAL A 464 -6.02 -1.16 4.07
C VAL A 464 -4.57 -0.66 4.07
N ASP A 465 -3.77 -0.98 5.10
CA ASP A 465 -2.34 -0.63 5.13
C ASP A 465 -1.54 -1.33 4.01
N ALA A 466 -1.96 -2.53 3.59
CA ALA A 466 -1.42 -3.22 2.43
C ALA A 466 -1.77 -2.47 1.11
N SER A 467 -2.97 -1.91 1.03
CA SER A 467 -3.41 -1.09 -0.11
C SER A 467 -2.64 0.25 -0.17
N LEU A 468 -2.31 0.84 0.98
CA LEU A 468 -1.43 2.01 1.06
C LEU A 468 0.01 1.69 0.64
N GLY A 469 0.56 0.54 1.03
CA GLY A 469 1.85 0.07 0.55
C GLY A 469 1.87 -0.13 -0.98
N PHE A 470 0.81 -0.71 -1.54
CA PHE A 470 0.66 -0.85 -3.00
C PHE A 470 0.53 0.51 -3.71
N LEU A 471 -0.21 1.47 -3.15
CA LEU A 471 -0.30 2.83 -3.69
C LEU A 471 1.08 3.50 -3.77
N GLU A 472 1.90 3.41 -2.72
CA GLU A 472 3.25 3.99 -2.76
C GLU A 472 4.17 3.28 -3.80
N LYS A 473 3.95 1.99 -4.10
CA LYS A 473 4.64 1.30 -5.22
C LYS A 473 4.30 1.96 -6.55
N VAL A 474 3.01 2.17 -6.84
CA VAL A 474 2.55 2.76 -8.11
C VAL A 474 2.94 4.24 -8.22
N ARG A 475 3.11 4.96 -7.10
CA ARG A 475 3.64 6.34 -7.06
C ARG A 475 5.17 6.44 -7.23
N GLY A 476 5.84 5.40 -7.71
CA GLY A 476 7.30 5.40 -7.92
C GLY A 476 8.13 5.37 -6.64
N ARG A 477 7.60 4.86 -5.51
CA ARG A 477 8.29 4.86 -4.21
C ARG A 477 8.51 3.45 -3.66
N PRO A 478 9.18 2.55 -4.41
CA PRO A 478 9.29 1.13 -4.04
C PRO A 478 9.95 0.91 -2.67
N ALA A 479 10.90 1.76 -2.25
CA ALA A 479 11.52 1.65 -0.92
C ALA A 479 10.52 1.85 0.24
N GLN A 480 9.61 2.82 0.12
CA GLN A 480 8.55 3.05 1.11
C GLN A 480 7.47 1.96 1.01
N ALA A 481 7.13 1.53 -0.21
CA ALA A 481 6.20 0.42 -0.42
C ALA A 481 6.68 -0.89 0.21
N ALA A 482 7.98 -1.23 0.06
CA ALA A 482 8.56 -2.44 0.63
C ALA A 482 8.45 -2.47 2.16
N GLU A 483 8.70 -1.34 2.84
CA GLU A 483 8.52 -1.20 4.30
C GLU A 483 7.07 -1.44 4.72
N TYR A 484 6.11 -0.79 4.06
CA TYR A 484 4.68 -0.95 4.35
C TYR A 484 4.18 -2.39 4.12
N ILE A 485 4.60 -3.02 3.01
CA ILE A 485 4.19 -4.39 2.67
C ILE A 485 4.87 -5.40 3.61
N ALA A 486 6.15 -5.23 3.94
CA ALA A 486 6.85 -6.08 4.90
C ALA A 486 6.19 -6.05 6.30
N ARG A 487 5.71 -4.87 6.74
CA ARG A 487 4.97 -4.73 8.00
C ARG A 487 3.64 -5.48 7.97
N THR A 488 2.84 -5.35 6.90
CA THR A 488 1.52 -6.00 6.82
C THR A 488 1.60 -7.51 6.65
N LEU A 489 2.67 -8.04 6.04
CA LEU A 489 2.97 -9.48 6.04
C LEU A 489 3.13 -10.07 7.45
N GLY A 490 3.59 -9.28 8.43
CA GLY A 490 3.62 -9.67 9.84
C GLY A 490 2.21 -9.93 10.38
N GLU A 491 1.30 -8.98 10.19
CA GLU A 491 -0.09 -9.09 10.64
C GLU A 491 -0.84 -10.19 9.87
N PHE A 492 -0.71 -10.31 8.55
CA PHE A 492 -1.36 -11.41 7.81
C PHE A 492 -0.87 -12.80 8.23
N ARG A 493 0.40 -12.92 8.66
CA ARG A 493 0.92 -14.18 9.23
C ARG A 493 0.30 -14.46 10.61
N ARG A 494 0.16 -13.44 11.47
CA ARG A 494 -0.51 -13.53 12.78
C ARG A 494 -1.99 -13.90 12.65
N PHE A 495 -2.70 -13.28 11.71
CA PHE A 495 -4.12 -13.50 11.45
C PHE A 495 -4.39 -14.65 10.47
N GLY A 496 -3.41 -15.50 10.16
CA GLY A 496 -3.60 -16.69 9.31
C GLY A 496 -4.14 -16.40 7.90
N ALA A 497 -4.04 -15.17 7.43
CA ALA A 497 -4.72 -14.65 6.24
C ALA A 497 -3.94 -15.05 4.97
N ILE A 498 -4.03 -16.33 4.60
CA ILE A 498 -3.16 -16.98 3.59
C ILE A 498 -3.23 -16.27 2.22
N TYR A 499 -4.42 -15.85 1.78
CA TYR A 499 -4.60 -15.19 0.49
C TYR A 499 -3.92 -13.82 0.44
N GLU A 500 -4.04 -13.02 1.49
CA GLU A 500 -3.38 -11.73 1.66
C GLU A 500 -1.87 -11.88 1.83
N LEU A 501 -1.43 -12.84 2.66
CA LEU A 501 -0.03 -13.19 2.89
C LEU A 501 0.67 -13.60 1.60
N VAL A 502 0.03 -14.42 0.76
CA VAL A 502 0.53 -14.81 -0.57
C VAL A 502 0.53 -13.62 -1.52
N SER A 503 -0.58 -12.88 -1.62
CA SER A 503 -0.70 -11.73 -2.52
C SER A 503 0.36 -10.66 -2.23
N MET A 504 0.61 -10.37 -0.94
CA MET A 504 1.60 -9.39 -0.51
C MET A 504 3.03 -9.91 -0.56
N SER A 505 3.26 -11.23 -0.44
CA SER A 505 4.58 -11.82 -0.67
C SER A 505 5.02 -11.69 -2.13
N VAL A 506 4.09 -11.87 -3.09
CA VAL A 506 4.34 -11.58 -4.51
C VAL A 506 4.55 -10.08 -4.73
N ALA A 507 3.70 -9.22 -4.15
CA ALA A 507 3.81 -7.77 -4.31
C ALA A 507 5.14 -7.21 -3.74
N LEU A 508 5.62 -7.76 -2.61
CA LEU A 508 6.92 -7.42 -2.03
C LEU A 508 8.07 -7.88 -2.93
N ALA A 509 8.03 -9.11 -3.45
CA ALA A 509 9.04 -9.63 -4.37
C ALA A 509 9.20 -8.72 -5.60
N GLU A 510 8.10 -8.37 -6.26
CA GLU A 510 8.12 -7.41 -7.39
C GLU A 510 8.66 -6.03 -6.99
N THR A 511 8.41 -5.58 -5.75
CA THR A 511 8.88 -4.29 -5.25
C THR A 511 10.38 -4.33 -4.95
N GLN A 512 10.90 -5.47 -4.50
CA GLN A 512 12.33 -5.71 -4.30
C GLN A 512 13.08 -5.80 -5.64
N LEU A 513 12.47 -6.34 -6.70
CA LEU A 513 13.05 -6.27 -8.04
C LEU A 513 13.18 -4.82 -8.55
N LEU A 514 12.19 -3.95 -8.30
CA LEU A 514 12.30 -2.51 -8.61
C LEU A 514 13.41 -1.79 -7.81
N LEU A 515 13.89 -2.40 -6.71
CA LEU A 515 14.99 -1.92 -5.86
C LEU A 515 16.34 -2.58 -6.20
N LEU A 516 16.42 -3.42 -7.23
CA LEU A 516 17.61 -4.22 -7.58
C LEU A 516 18.03 -5.20 -6.46
N GLN A 517 17.04 -5.78 -5.77
CA GLN A 517 17.18 -6.74 -4.66
C GLN A 517 16.66 -8.14 -5.06
N PRO A 518 17.38 -8.89 -5.93
CA PRO A 518 16.89 -10.16 -6.48
C PRO A 518 16.86 -11.31 -5.45
N ASP A 519 17.76 -11.29 -4.47
CA ASP A 519 17.86 -12.35 -3.45
C ASP A 519 16.75 -12.21 -2.40
N GLU A 520 16.46 -10.98 -1.98
CA GLU A 520 15.32 -10.65 -1.12
C GLU A 520 13.99 -10.88 -1.86
N ALA A 521 13.90 -10.53 -3.15
CA ALA A 521 12.75 -10.86 -3.97
C ALA A 521 12.50 -12.37 -4.05
N ARG A 522 13.57 -13.17 -4.15
CA ARG A 522 13.48 -14.63 -4.08
C ARG A 522 13.00 -15.10 -2.71
N ALA A 523 13.53 -14.56 -1.61
CA ALA A 523 13.10 -14.91 -0.27
C ALA A 523 11.62 -14.59 -0.01
N SER A 524 11.09 -13.52 -0.63
CA SER A 524 9.66 -13.18 -0.61
C SER A 524 8.81 -14.14 -1.46
N ILE A 525 9.21 -14.44 -2.71
CA ILE A 525 8.39 -15.28 -3.60
C ILE A 525 8.38 -16.76 -3.19
N GLU A 526 9.45 -17.27 -2.57
CA GLU A 526 9.47 -18.65 -2.03
C GLU A 526 8.49 -18.81 -0.85
N GLN A 527 8.22 -17.77 -0.05
CA GLN A 527 7.15 -17.80 0.98
C GLN A 527 5.76 -17.95 0.35
N ALA A 528 5.49 -17.23 -0.75
CA ALA A 528 4.25 -17.41 -1.52
C ALA A 528 4.16 -18.82 -2.13
N TRP A 529 5.26 -19.31 -2.71
CA TRP A 529 5.34 -20.64 -3.33
C TRP A 529 5.16 -21.79 -2.33
N ALA A 530 5.67 -21.66 -1.10
CA ALA A 530 5.47 -22.64 -0.03
C ALA A 530 3.97 -22.82 0.32
N LEU A 531 3.18 -21.75 0.24
CA LEU A 531 1.75 -21.73 0.58
C LEU A 531 0.84 -22.13 -0.59
N ARG A 532 1.36 -22.33 -1.82
CA ARG A 532 0.57 -22.57 -3.05
C ARG A 532 -0.48 -23.69 -2.92
N ALA A 533 -0.20 -24.74 -2.15
CA ALA A 533 -1.12 -25.87 -1.94
C ALA A 533 -2.39 -25.50 -1.15
N ARG A 534 -2.45 -24.30 -0.57
CA ARG A 534 -3.60 -23.73 0.16
C ARG A 534 -4.37 -22.68 -0.66
N ILE A 535 -3.97 -22.42 -1.91
CA ILE A 535 -4.56 -21.41 -2.79
C ILE A 535 -5.36 -22.08 -3.89
N SER A 536 -6.69 -21.89 -3.88
CA SER A 536 -7.60 -22.48 -4.87
C SER A 536 -7.79 -21.64 -6.14
N ASP A 537 -7.32 -20.39 -6.17
CA ASP A 537 -7.44 -19.49 -7.34
C ASP A 537 -6.31 -19.76 -8.36
N PRO A 538 -6.61 -20.32 -9.56
CA PRO A 538 -5.58 -20.64 -10.55
C PRO A 538 -4.84 -19.42 -11.08
N SER A 539 -5.45 -18.23 -11.07
CA SER A 539 -4.78 -16.99 -11.50
C SER A 539 -3.70 -16.54 -10.51
N GLN A 540 -3.91 -16.76 -9.21
CA GLN A 540 -2.88 -16.53 -8.19
C GLN A 540 -1.74 -17.52 -8.35
N LEU A 541 -2.02 -18.80 -8.61
CA LEU A 541 -0.99 -19.81 -8.86
C LEU A 541 -0.10 -19.42 -10.05
N THR A 542 -0.68 -18.99 -11.17
CA THR A 542 0.07 -18.47 -12.33
C THR A 542 0.93 -17.25 -11.96
N ASN A 543 0.40 -16.27 -11.21
CA ASN A 543 1.15 -15.08 -10.80
C ASN A 543 2.36 -15.43 -9.90
N ILE A 544 2.19 -16.34 -8.93
CA ILE A 544 3.31 -16.80 -8.07
C ILE A 544 4.37 -17.52 -8.91
N ALA A 545 3.97 -18.38 -9.86
CA ALA A 545 4.88 -19.09 -10.75
C ALA A 545 5.69 -18.12 -11.63
N LEU A 546 5.03 -17.11 -12.23
CA LEU A 546 5.67 -16.10 -13.06
C LEU A 546 6.61 -15.20 -12.26
N GLY A 547 6.21 -14.73 -11.08
CA GLY A 547 7.09 -13.98 -10.18
C GLY A 547 8.30 -14.80 -9.71
N ARG A 548 8.15 -16.11 -9.52
CA ARG A 548 9.24 -17.01 -9.14
C ARG A 548 10.22 -17.23 -10.29
N ALA A 549 9.72 -17.39 -11.51
CA ALA A 549 10.55 -17.42 -12.71
C ALA A 549 11.29 -16.08 -12.93
N GLU A 550 10.62 -14.95 -12.72
CA GLU A 550 11.21 -13.61 -12.85
C GLU A 550 12.37 -13.37 -11.87
N ALA A 551 12.23 -13.80 -10.61
CA ALA A 551 13.35 -13.80 -9.64
C ALA A 551 14.50 -14.74 -10.05
N MET A 552 14.19 -15.93 -10.60
CA MET A 552 15.22 -16.86 -11.12
C MET A 552 15.98 -16.28 -12.31
N VAL A 553 15.31 -15.58 -13.23
CA VAL A 553 15.95 -14.88 -14.36
C VAL A 553 16.85 -13.74 -13.86
N ARG A 554 16.41 -12.92 -12.89
CA ARG A 554 17.25 -11.87 -12.28
C ARG A 554 18.49 -12.41 -11.56
N GLN A 555 18.44 -13.65 -11.03
CA GLN A 555 19.60 -14.38 -10.50
C GLN A 555 20.44 -15.11 -11.57
N GLY A 556 20.03 -15.11 -12.83
CA GLY A 556 20.71 -15.84 -13.91
C GLY A 556 20.51 -17.36 -13.89
N ALA A 557 19.48 -17.88 -13.21
CA ALA A 557 19.16 -19.30 -13.13
C ALA A 557 18.17 -19.72 -14.25
N PHE A 558 18.62 -19.60 -15.50
CA PHE A 558 17.77 -19.73 -16.70
C PHE A 558 17.22 -21.13 -16.92
N ALA A 559 17.99 -22.19 -16.70
CA ALA A 559 17.48 -23.57 -16.80
C ALA A 559 16.35 -23.84 -15.79
N ALA A 560 16.45 -23.27 -14.58
CA ALA A 560 15.40 -23.36 -13.56
C ALA A 560 14.18 -22.50 -13.91
N ALA A 561 14.40 -21.29 -14.46
CA ALA A 561 13.34 -20.40 -14.90
C ALA A 561 12.54 -20.98 -16.08
N GLU A 562 13.19 -21.49 -17.13
CA GLU A 562 12.48 -22.11 -18.26
C GLU A 562 11.76 -23.40 -17.84
N SER A 563 12.33 -24.18 -16.89
CA SER A 563 11.60 -25.30 -16.28
C SER A 563 10.34 -24.86 -15.51
N MET A 564 10.33 -23.67 -14.90
CA MET A 564 9.15 -23.06 -14.28
C MET A 564 8.14 -22.55 -15.32
N LEU A 565 8.62 -22.00 -16.45
CA LEU A 565 7.78 -21.49 -17.53
C LEU A 565 7.27 -22.57 -18.51
N GLY A 566 7.82 -23.79 -18.43
CA GLY A 566 7.39 -24.97 -19.18
C GLY A 566 6.47 -25.92 -18.41
N ALA A 567 6.46 -25.86 -17.06
CA ALA A 567 5.64 -26.70 -16.21
C ALA A 567 4.30 -26.02 -15.83
N ASP A 568 3.21 -26.44 -16.47
CA ASP A 568 1.81 -26.18 -16.05
C ASP A 568 1.44 -24.73 -15.67
N ALA A 569 2.05 -23.73 -16.33
CA ALA A 569 1.59 -22.33 -16.34
C ALA A 569 0.27 -22.16 -17.14
N ALA A 570 -0.63 -23.15 -17.07
CA ALA A 570 -1.87 -23.27 -17.83
C ALA A 570 -3.11 -22.72 -17.09
N GLY A 571 -2.91 -22.08 -15.92
CA GLY A 571 -3.94 -21.24 -15.32
C GLY A 571 -4.24 -20.02 -16.20
N PRO A 572 -5.46 -19.45 -16.14
CA PRO A 572 -5.88 -18.37 -17.03
C PRO A 572 -4.98 -17.13 -16.85
N THR A 573 -4.36 -16.69 -17.94
CA THR A 573 -3.57 -15.46 -17.97
C THR A 573 -4.46 -14.24 -17.83
N LEU A 574 -4.31 -13.50 -16.74
CA LEU A 574 -4.90 -12.18 -16.55
C LEU A 574 -4.20 -11.15 -17.46
N ASN A 575 -4.85 -10.02 -17.71
CA ASN A 575 -4.28 -8.93 -18.51
C ASN A 575 -2.99 -8.35 -17.88
N SER A 576 -2.86 -8.45 -16.56
CA SER A 576 -1.63 -8.18 -15.81
C SER A 576 -0.42 -9.02 -16.23
N ASP A 577 -0.62 -10.22 -16.78
CA ASP A 577 0.41 -11.25 -16.99
C ASP A 577 0.62 -11.62 -18.47
N LEU A 578 -0.21 -11.08 -19.38
CA LEU A 578 -0.02 -11.16 -20.82
C LEU A 578 1.43 -10.79 -21.22
N HIS A 579 2.07 -11.65 -22.00
CA HIS A 579 3.47 -11.54 -22.43
C HIS A 579 4.53 -11.50 -21.30
N ARG A 580 4.20 -11.78 -20.03
CA ARG A 580 5.20 -11.82 -18.94
C ARG A 580 6.22 -12.95 -19.14
N ALA A 581 5.75 -14.16 -19.41
CA ALA A 581 6.61 -15.30 -19.77
C ALA A 581 7.37 -15.08 -21.10
N ASP A 582 6.77 -14.35 -22.05
CA ASP A 582 7.43 -13.98 -23.31
C ASP A 582 8.64 -13.06 -23.05
N ALA A 583 8.46 -12.02 -22.23
CA ALA A 583 9.51 -11.09 -21.85
C ALA A 583 10.68 -11.80 -21.13
N LEU A 584 10.40 -12.71 -20.21
CA LEU A 584 11.42 -13.52 -19.54
C LEU A 584 12.22 -14.37 -20.54
N ARG A 585 11.58 -14.98 -21.54
CA ARG A 585 12.26 -15.77 -22.57
C ARG A 585 13.13 -14.92 -23.51
N ILE A 586 12.74 -13.67 -23.78
CA ILE A 586 13.58 -12.72 -24.52
C ILE A 586 14.82 -12.36 -23.70
N GLU A 587 14.65 -12.08 -22.40
CA GLU A 587 15.75 -11.75 -21.48
C GLU A 587 16.75 -12.92 -21.34
N MET A 588 16.25 -14.14 -21.15
CA MET A 588 17.07 -15.36 -21.08
C MET A 588 17.83 -15.63 -22.39
N ALA A 589 17.19 -15.48 -23.55
CA ALA A 589 17.86 -15.67 -24.84
C ALA A 589 18.97 -14.63 -25.07
N TRP A 590 18.70 -13.36 -24.76
CA TRP A 590 19.66 -12.27 -24.91
C TRP A 590 20.86 -12.47 -24.00
N ARG A 591 20.61 -12.56 -22.68
CA ARG A 591 21.66 -12.64 -21.67
C ARG A 591 22.33 -14.02 -21.60
N GLY A 592 21.71 -15.05 -22.19
CA GLY A 592 22.30 -16.38 -22.42
C GLY A 592 23.19 -16.47 -23.67
N GLY A 593 23.35 -15.38 -24.43
CA GLY A 593 24.30 -15.31 -25.55
C GLY A 593 23.77 -15.65 -26.94
N ASP A 594 22.45 -15.77 -27.14
CA ASP A 594 21.84 -15.73 -28.48
C ASP A 594 20.96 -14.47 -28.63
N PRO A 595 21.57 -13.27 -28.76
CA PRO A 595 20.83 -12.03 -29.00
C PRO A 595 20.00 -12.09 -30.30
N ALA A 596 20.43 -12.87 -31.30
CA ALA A 596 19.65 -13.09 -32.50
C ALA A 596 18.37 -13.90 -32.22
N ALA A 597 18.37 -14.87 -31.29
CA ALA A 597 17.14 -15.52 -30.80
C ALA A 597 16.26 -14.54 -30.03
N ALA A 598 16.83 -13.68 -29.18
CA ALA A 598 16.07 -12.68 -28.46
C ALA A 598 15.27 -11.78 -29.42
N VAL A 599 15.92 -11.31 -30.50
CA VAL A 599 15.24 -10.58 -31.60
C VAL A 599 14.16 -11.44 -32.26
N ARG A 600 14.46 -12.69 -32.66
CA ARG A 600 13.47 -13.63 -33.26
C ARG A 600 12.31 -13.99 -32.33
N ILE A 601 12.46 -13.94 -31.01
CA ILE A 601 11.38 -14.13 -30.04
C ILE A 601 10.58 -12.83 -29.93
N ALA A 602 11.25 -11.70 -29.70
CA ALA A 602 10.59 -10.41 -29.52
C ALA A 602 9.78 -9.96 -30.75
N ASP A 603 10.30 -10.10 -31.97
CA ASP A 603 9.54 -9.76 -33.19
C ASP A 603 8.28 -10.64 -33.35
N ARG A 604 8.32 -11.91 -32.94
CA ARG A 604 7.13 -12.80 -32.91
C ARG A 604 6.14 -12.41 -31.80
N VAL A 605 6.60 -11.88 -30.68
CA VAL A 605 5.78 -11.41 -29.56
C VAL A 605 5.08 -10.09 -29.91
N LEU A 606 5.81 -9.15 -30.49
CA LEU A 606 5.28 -7.87 -30.97
C LEU A 606 4.25 -8.07 -32.11
N ALA A 607 4.49 -9.02 -33.02
CA ALA A 607 3.54 -9.35 -34.09
C ALA A 607 2.20 -9.96 -33.61
N ARG A 608 2.09 -10.34 -32.33
CA ARG A 608 0.87 -10.87 -31.70
C ARG A 608 0.44 -10.09 -30.45
N TRP A 609 0.94 -8.86 -30.29
CA TRP A 609 0.79 -8.10 -29.05
C TRP A 609 -0.68 -7.81 -28.73
N ASN A 610 -1.13 -8.18 -27.52
CA ASN A 610 -2.46 -7.80 -27.05
C ASN A 610 -2.43 -6.36 -26.49
N PRO A 611 -3.24 -5.41 -27.02
CA PRO A 611 -3.33 -4.03 -26.49
C PRO A 611 -3.72 -3.93 -25.01
N GLU A 612 -4.33 -4.96 -24.43
CA GLU A 612 -4.70 -5.02 -23.01
C GLU A 612 -3.52 -5.38 -22.07
N ALA A 613 -2.36 -5.75 -22.63
CA ALA A 613 -1.15 -5.99 -21.85
C ALA A 613 -0.52 -4.67 -21.36
N ARG A 614 0.14 -4.70 -20.19
CA ARG A 614 0.78 -3.52 -19.57
C ARG A 614 1.76 -2.81 -20.54
N ALA A 615 1.61 -1.50 -20.70
CA ALA A 615 2.47 -0.68 -21.58
C ALA A 615 3.97 -0.71 -21.19
N GLU A 616 4.26 -0.71 -19.89
CA GLU A 616 5.58 -1.00 -19.29
C GLU A 616 6.25 -2.23 -19.92
N ARG A 617 5.47 -3.30 -20.16
CA ARG A 617 5.97 -4.55 -20.73
C ARG A 617 6.18 -4.47 -22.23
N LEU A 618 5.38 -3.68 -22.95
CA LEU A 618 5.64 -3.38 -24.37
C LEU A 618 6.97 -2.65 -24.52
N PHE A 619 7.24 -1.67 -23.66
CA PHE A 619 8.54 -1.01 -23.58
C PHE A 619 9.66 -2.01 -23.27
N ARG A 620 9.57 -2.80 -22.18
CA ARG A 620 10.64 -3.74 -21.80
C ARG A 620 10.95 -4.74 -22.92
N VAL A 621 9.93 -5.23 -23.64
CA VAL A 621 10.10 -6.08 -24.83
C VAL A 621 10.79 -5.34 -25.99
N ARG A 622 10.36 -4.12 -26.33
CA ARG A 622 11.00 -3.30 -27.38
C ARG A 622 12.45 -2.94 -27.04
N TRP A 623 12.73 -2.60 -25.78
CA TRP A 623 14.06 -2.29 -25.28
C TRP A 623 15.02 -3.47 -25.39
N MET A 624 14.65 -4.64 -24.86
CA MET A 624 15.47 -5.85 -25.02
C MET A 624 15.67 -6.23 -26.50
N ARG A 625 14.64 -6.06 -27.35
CA ARG A 625 14.73 -6.29 -28.80
C ARG A 625 15.71 -5.33 -29.49
N HIS A 626 15.77 -4.07 -29.07
CA HIS A 626 16.69 -3.08 -29.61
C HIS A 626 18.12 -3.34 -29.15
N GLN A 627 18.33 -3.57 -27.85
CA GLN A 627 19.66 -3.86 -27.29
C GLN A 627 20.25 -5.16 -27.85
N ALA A 628 19.44 -6.23 -27.97
CA ALA A 628 19.87 -7.47 -28.62
C ALA A 628 20.09 -7.32 -30.14
N ALA A 629 19.42 -6.38 -30.82
CA ALA A 629 19.72 -6.10 -32.22
C ALA A 629 21.07 -5.40 -32.40
N LEU A 630 21.40 -4.44 -31.53
CA LEU A 630 22.73 -3.80 -31.48
C LEU A 630 23.85 -4.83 -31.21
N GLU A 631 23.66 -5.73 -30.24
CA GLU A 631 24.67 -6.74 -29.87
C GLU A 631 24.81 -7.88 -30.91
N ALA A 632 23.86 -8.01 -31.84
CA ALA A 632 23.86 -9.01 -32.91
C ALA A 632 24.19 -8.46 -34.31
N ASP A 633 24.46 -7.15 -34.45
CA ASP A 633 24.58 -6.44 -35.74
C ASP A 633 23.35 -6.67 -36.65
N LEU A 634 22.14 -6.55 -36.07
CA LEU A 634 20.87 -6.76 -36.74
C LEU A 634 20.08 -5.45 -36.91
N PRO A 635 19.24 -5.33 -37.99
CA PRO A 635 18.45 -4.15 -38.24
C PRO A 635 17.59 -3.70 -37.04
N LEU A 636 17.76 -2.43 -36.68
CA LEU A 636 16.92 -1.73 -35.71
C LEU A 636 15.51 -1.53 -36.26
N ARG A 637 14.55 -1.25 -35.36
CA ARG A 637 13.15 -0.97 -35.73
C ARG A 637 12.77 0.44 -35.30
N ALA A 638 12.41 1.26 -36.27
CA ALA A 638 11.71 2.53 -36.07
C ALA A 638 10.21 2.26 -35.80
N ASP A 639 9.93 1.53 -34.73
CA ASP A 639 8.59 1.29 -34.21
C ASP A 639 7.99 2.62 -33.68
N ASP A 640 6.67 2.83 -33.85
CA ASP A 640 6.01 4.05 -33.35
C ASP A 640 6.19 4.22 -31.84
N ALA A 641 6.73 5.38 -31.44
CA ALA A 641 6.96 5.77 -30.06
C ALA A 641 6.07 6.97 -29.67
N PRO A 642 5.35 6.92 -28.54
CA PRO A 642 4.62 8.09 -28.04
C PRO A 642 5.64 9.15 -27.60
N ARG A 643 5.68 10.30 -28.29
CA ARG A 643 6.54 11.42 -27.90
C ARG A 643 5.79 12.31 -26.89
N PRO A 644 6.33 12.56 -25.67
CA PRO A 644 5.73 13.49 -24.73
C PRO A 644 5.69 14.93 -25.25
N ALA A 645 4.80 15.76 -24.70
CA ALA A 645 4.53 17.11 -25.19
C ALA A 645 5.69 18.11 -24.91
N SER A 646 6.46 17.85 -23.85
CA SER A 646 7.73 18.51 -23.54
C SER A 646 8.62 17.59 -22.71
N ASP A 647 9.90 17.91 -22.61
CA ASP A 647 10.92 17.12 -21.89
C ASP A 647 10.60 16.93 -20.38
N ASP A 648 9.83 17.84 -19.77
CA ASP A 648 9.32 17.72 -18.39
C ASP A 648 8.18 16.69 -18.23
N THR A 649 7.67 16.12 -19.33
CA THR A 649 6.48 15.25 -19.37
C THR A 649 6.80 13.83 -19.89
N GLY A 650 5.89 12.90 -19.60
CA GLY A 650 6.09 11.46 -19.86
C GLY A 650 6.86 10.75 -18.75
N TYR A 651 7.03 9.45 -18.91
CA TYR A 651 7.88 8.60 -18.09
C TYR A 651 9.27 8.45 -18.72
N ALA A 652 10.26 8.01 -17.95
CA ALA A 652 11.60 7.72 -18.46
C ALA A 652 11.57 6.73 -19.65
N TRP A 653 10.68 5.73 -19.60
CA TRP A 653 10.55 4.72 -20.65
C TRP A 653 9.89 5.22 -21.95
N ASP A 654 9.05 6.27 -21.90
CA ASP A 654 8.57 6.94 -23.12
C ASP A 654 9.75 7.56 -23.88
N TRP A 655 10.63 8.24 -23.15
CA TRP A 655 11.83 8.85 -23.71
C TRP A 655 12.86 7.84 -24.21
N LEU A 656 12.97 6.66 -23.58
CA LEU A 656 13.76 5.55 -24.14
C LEU A 656 13.16 5.00 -25.45
N LEU A 657 11.83 4.92 -25.59
CA LEU A 657 11.20 4.58 -26.87
C LEU A 657 11.53 5.65 -27.94
N VAL A 658 11.44 6.94 -27.61
CA VAL A 658 11.81 8.04 -28.53
C VAL A 658 13.28 7.96 -28.93
N ALA A 659 14.19 7.66 -28.00
CA ALA A 659 15.62 7.53 -28.27
C ALA A 659 15.92 6.37 -29.22
N MET A 660 15.37 5.18 -28.94
CA MET A 660 15.53 3.99 -29.78
C MET A 660 14.94 4.19 -31.19
N THR A 661 13.80 4.89 -31.32
CA THR A 661 13.18 5.20 -32.62
C THR A 661 13.97 6.27 -33.38
N ALA A 662 14.63 7.22 -32.70
CA ALA A 662 15.55 8.16 -33.34
C ALA A 662 16.83 7.48 -33.83
N GLN A 663 17.43 6.62 -33.01
CA GLN A 663 18.60 5.83 -33.37
C GLN A 663 18.30 4.86 -34.54
N ALA A 664 17.11 4.27 -34.58
CA ALA A 664 16.64 3.45 -35.71
C ALA A 664 16.23 4.24 -36.97
N GLN A 665 16.45 5.56 -36.98
CA GLN A 665 16.21 6.47 -38.10
C GLN A 665 17.45 7.32 -38.43
N ASP A 666 18.63 6.93 -37.93
CA ASP A 666 19.90 7.64 -38.08
C ASP A 666 19.87 9.11 -37.58
N ARG A 667 19.01 9.40 -36.58
CA ARG A 667 18.84 10.72 -35.95
C ARG A 667 19.59 10.79 -34.61
N ASP A 668 20.89 10.55 -34.61
CA ASP A 668 21.70 10.41 -33.38
C ASP A 668 21.63 11.62 -32.43
N ALA A 669 21.53 12.85 -32.95
CA ALA A 669 21.37 14.04 -32.12
C ALA A 669 20.06 14.02 -31.30
N ASP A 670 18.95 13.58 -31.92
CA ASP A 670 17.66 13.39 -31.23
C ASP A 670 17.71 12.19 -30.28
N ALA A 671 18.44 11.12 -30.64
CA ALA A 671 18.61 9.94 -29.80
C ALA A 671 19.37 10.28 -28.50
N GLY A 672 20.51 10.95 -28.62
CA GLY A 672 21.31 11.42 -27.47
C GLY A 672 20.57 12.43 -26.59
N HIS A 673 19.73 13.30 -27.16
CA HIS A 673 18.83 14.15 -26.38
C HIS A 673 17.82 13.31 -25.57
N ALA A 674 17.10 12.39 -26.24
CA ALA A 674 16.10 11.57 -25.61
C ALA A 674 16.68 10.60 -24.54
N TYR A 675 17.89 10.05 -24.73
CA TYR A 675 18.58 9.28 -23.69
C TYR A 675 18.91 10.13 -22.45
N ARG A 676 19.39 11.37 -22.62
CA ARG A 676 19.64 12.29 -21.50
C ARG A 676 18.36 12.66 -20.74
N VAL A 677 17.26 12.93 -21.45
CA VAL A 677 15.94 13.21 -20.83
C VAL A 677 15.44 11.97 -20.07
N ALA A 678 15.57 10.77 -20.64
CA ALA A 678 15.18 9.53 -19.98
C ALA A 678 15.94 9.28 -18.66
N VAL A 679 17.27 9.47 -18.65
CA VAL A 679 18.10 9.33 -17.43
C VAL A 679 17.70 10.37 -16.38
N ALA A 680 17.62 11.65 -16.77
CA ALA A 680 17.21 12.72 -15.87
C ALA A 680 15.82 12.48 -15.26
N ARG A 681 14.91 11.87 -16.03
CA ARG A 681 13.58 11.53 -15.55
C ARG A 681 13.58 10.34 -14.58
N ALA A 682 14.30 9.27 -14.90
CA ALA A 682 14.43 8.12 -14.00
C ALA A 682 15.03 8.50 -12.65
N GLU A 683 15.98 9.44 -12.63
CA GLU A 683 16.57 10.01 -11.40
C GLU A 683 15.61 10.92 -10.62
N GLN A 684 14.72 11.64 -11.32
CA GLN A 684 13.66 12.46 -10.69
C GLN A 684 12.62 11.59 -9.98
N ASP A 685 12.18 10.49 -10.63
CA ASP A 685 11.20 9.56 -10.08
C ASP A 685 11.84 8.63 -9.02
N GLY A 686 13.13 8.28 -9.17
CA GLY A 686 13.97 7.70 -8.12
C GLY A 686 13.86 6.19 -7.94
N VAL A 687 13.39 5.47 -8.97
CA VAL A 687 13.24 4.00 -8.98
C VAL A 687 14.55 3.34 -9.48
N PRO A 688 15.24 2.52 -8.66
CA PRO A 688 16.55 1.94 -9.05
C PRO A 688 16.55 1.16 -10.37
N GLU A 689 15.54 0.31 -10.62
CA GLU A 689 15.41 -0.43 -11.88
C GLU A 689 15.23 0.49 -13.10
N GLU A 690 14.50 1.61 -12.98
CA GLU A 690 14.33 2.57 -14.08
C GLU A 690 15.61 3.36 -14.35
N VAL A 691 16.31 3.78 -13.29
CA VAL A 691 17.64 4.42 -13.41
C VAL A 691 18.63 3.46 -14.05
N ALA A 692 18.64 2.19 -13.64
CA ALA A 692 19.48 1.14 -14.20
C ALA A 692 19.26 0.96 -15.71
N GLN A 693 18.00 0.81 -16.15
CA GLN A 693 17.67 0.63 -17.57
C GLN A 693 18.01 1.88 -18.41
N ALA A 694 17.71 3.08 -17.90
CA ALA A 694 18.02 4.34 -18.60
C ALA A 694 19.53 4.58 -18.72
N VAL A 695 20.28 4.39 -17.64
CA VAL A 695 21.75 4.50 -17.63
C VAL A 695 22.40 3.43 -18.50
N TYR A 696 21.90 2.19 -18.50
CA TYR A 696 22.41 1.13 -19.37
C TYR A 696 22.24 1.48 -20.85
N ALA A 697 21.07 1.96 -21.26
CA ALA A 697 20.80 2.35 -22.64
C ALA A 697 21.64 3.57 -23.06
N GLY A 698 21.63 4.65 -22.27
CA GLY A 698 22.38 5.88 -22.56
C GLY A 698 23.89 5.67 -22.58
N THR A 699 24.45 4.91 -21.63
CA THR A 699 25.88 4.59 -21.58
C THR A 699 26.31 3.74 -22.79
N THR A 700 25.46 2.79 -23.21
CA THR A 700 25.74 1.96 -24.39
C THR A 700 25.77 2.81 -25.67
N TRP A 701 24.87 3.80 -25.81
CA TRP A 701 24.90 4.76 -26.91
C TRP A 701 26.13 5.68 -26.85
N LEU A 702 26.49 6.23 -25.69
CA LEU A 702 27.65 7.11 -25.51
C LEU A 702 28.98 6.40 -25.83
N LEU A 703 29.15 5.14 -25.39
CA LEU A 703 30.34 4.34 -25.69
C LEU A 703 30.47 4.03 -27.19
N ALA A 704 29.37 3.91 -27.94
CA ALA A 704 29.40 3.77 -29.40
C ALA A 704 29.81 5.08 -30.11
N HIS A 705 29.66 6.23 -29.46
CA HIS A 705 30.04 7.56 -29.95
C HIS A 705 31.40 8.05 -29.41
N ASP A 706 32.12 7.18 -28.69
CA ASP A 706 33.38 7.44 -27.98
C ASP A 706 33.33 8.54 -26.89
N ASP A 707 32.14 8.96 -26.44
CA ASP A 707 31.99 9.91 -25.32
C ASP A 707 32.15 9.18 -23.97
N ARG A 708 33.41 8.85 -23.68
CA ARG A 708 33.83 8.20 -22.44
C ARG A 708 33.66 9.11 -21.22
N ALA A 709 33.56 10.43 -21.41
CA ALA A 709 33.43 11.40 -20.33
C ALA A 709 31.99 11.42 -19.78
N GLU A 710 30.98 11.59 -20.65
CA GLU A 710 29.58 11.50 -20.22
C GLU A 710 29.25 10.06 -19.78
N ALA A 711 29.77 9.03 -20.46
CA ALA A 711 29.58 7.63 -20.05
C ALA A 711 30.13 7.36 -18.62
N THR A 712 31.29 7.93 -18.26
CA THR A 712 31.82 7.83 -16.89
C THR A 712 30.93 8.56 -15.87
N ALA A 713 30.42 9.73 -16.24
CA ALA A 713 29.49 10.51 -15.41
C ALA A 713 28.10 9.85 -15.25
N LEU A 714 27.70 8.93 -16.14
CA LEU A 714 26.50 8.11 -15.97
C LEU A 714 26.75 6.86 -15.12
N VAL A 715 27.80 6.08 -15.40
CA VAL A 715 28.12 4.86 -14.64
C VAL A 715 28.44 5.17 -13.16
N GLY A 716 29.01 6.33 -12.86
CA GLY A 716 29.20 6.78 -11.47
C GLY A 716 27.90 6.86 -10.64
N ARG A 717 26.73 7.03 -11.28
CA ARG A 717 25.43 7.19 -10.61
C ARG A 717 24.84 5.85 -10.15
N ILE A 718 25.12 4.78 -10.88
CA ILE A 718 24.65 3.40 -10.62
C ILE A 718 25.61 2.58 -9.73
N ALA A 719 26.78 3.14 -9.40
CA ALA A 719 27.81 2.48 -8.59
C ALA A 719 27.31 1.85 -7.26
N PRO A 720 26.29 2.37 -6.54
CA PRO A 720 25.74 1.71 -5.35
C PRO A 720 25.15 0.32 -5.62
N TRP A 721 24.59 0.09 -6.81
CA TRP A 721 23.89 -1.15 -7.17
C TRP A 721 24.72 -2.11 -8.03
N ALA A 722 25.86 -1.67 -8.58
CA ALA A 722 26.72 -2.47 -9.45
C ALA A 722 27.35 -3.72 -8.80
N ARG A 723 27.17 -3.91 -7.48
CA ARG A 723 27.52 -5.16 -6.77
C ARG A 723 26.34 -6.10 -6.50
N GLN A 724 25.12 -5.66 -6.78
CA GLN A 724 23.88 -6.40 -6.55
C GLN A 724 23.23 -6.83 -7.87
N ASP A 725 23.37 -6.01 -8.92
CA ASP A 725 22.87 -6.32 -10.26
C ASP A 725 23.99 -6.62 -11.29
N PHE A 726 23.74 -7.63 -12.13
CA PHE A 726 24.67 -8.11 -13.16
C PHE A 726 24.81 -7.15 -14.35
N ASP A 727 23.73 -6.49 -14.76
CA ASP A 727 23.73 -5.63 -15.94
C ASP A 727 24.54 -4.36 -15.66
N LEU A 728 24.44 -3.83 -14.44
CA LEU A 728 25.23 -2.71 -13.95
C LEU A 728 26.71 -3.10 -13.73
N ALA A 729 26.99 -4.28 -13.18
CA ALA A 729 28.37 -4.81 -13.07
C ALA A 729 29.03 -4.98 -14.45
N LEU A 730 28.28 -5.51 -15.43
CA LEU A 730 28.73 -5.69 -16.81
C LEU A 730 28.93 -4.34 -17.53
N LEU A 731 28.05 -3.36 -17.31
CA LEU A 731 28.17 -2.01 -17.85
C LEU A 731 29.41 -1.29 -17.29
N GLN A 732 29.65 -1.40 -15.98
CA GLN A 732 30.86 -0.88 -15.34
C GLN A 732 32.11 -1.57 -15.91
N THR A 733 32.07 -2.88 -16.14
CA THR A 733 33.15 -3.63 -16.79
C THR A 733 33.40 -3.13 -18.23
N ARG A 734 32.34 -2.88 -19.01
CA ARG A 734 32.43 -2.31 -20.38
C ARG A 734 33.10 -0.94 -20.38
N LEU A 735 32.65 -0.02 -19.50
CA LEU A 735 33.25 1.31 -19.38
C LEU A 735 34.74 1.23 -19.00
N LEU A 736 35.08 0.52 -17.92
CA LEU A 736 36.45 0.46 -17.40
C LEU A 736 37.42 -0.20 -18.40
N HIS A 737 36.93 -1.15 -19.20
CA HIS A 737 37.66 -1.68 -20.35
C HIS A 737 37.86 -0.60 -21.43
N ALA A 738 36.82 0.15 -21.81
CA ALA A 738 36.91 1.21 -22.81
C ALA A 738 37.84 2.38 -22.42
N ILE A 739 37.95 2.72 -21.12
CA ILE A 739 38.89 3.75 -20.63
C ILE A 739 40.26 3.19 -20.21
N GLY A 740 40.54 1.90 -20.40
CA GLY A 740 41.86 1.30 -20.13
C GLY A 740 42.24 1.16 -18.66
N GLN A 741 41.28 1.27 -17.73
CA GLN A 741 41.52 1.25 -16.28
C GLN A 741 41.64 -0.19 -15.75
N VAL A 742 42.78 -0.84 -16.02
CA VAL A 742 43.02 -2.29 -15.81
C VAL A 742 42.65 -2.77 -14.40
N ASP A 743 43.12 -2.12 -13.34
CA ASP A 743 42.89 -2.60 -11.97
C ASP A 743 41.41 -2.53 -11.56
N ALA A 744 40.74 -1.43 -11.90
CA ALA A 744 39.31 -1.25 -11.66
C ALA A 744 38.46 -2.20 -12.52
N TRP A 745 38.82 -2.39 -13.79
CA TRP A 745 38.19 -3.37 -14.70
C TRP A 745 38.26 -4.78 -14.13
N SER A 746 39.41 -5.19 -13.57
CA SER A 746 39.59 -6.51 -12.97
C SER A 746 38.63 -6.75 -11.80
N ILE A 747 38.36 -5.73 -10.98
CA ILE A 747 37.40 -5.79 -9.87
C ILE A 747 35.96 -5.85 -10.39
N ALA A 748 35.59 -4.99 -11.34
CA ALA A 748 34.24 -4.99 -11.93
C ALA A 748 33.92 -6.31 -12.65
N LEU A 749 34.90 -6.89 -13.34
CA LEU A 749 34.78 -8.20 -13.98
C LEU A 749 34.61 -9.34 -12.97
N GLN A 750 35.21 -9.24 -11.77
CA GLN A 750 35.00 -10.21 -10.70
C GLN A 750 33.59 -10.09 -10.10
N ASP A 751 33.09 -8.88 -9.87
CA ASP A 751 31.71 -8.64 -9.43
C ASP A 751 30.69 -9.12 -10.50
N ALA A 752 30.93 -8.86 -11.79
CA ALA A 752 30.11 -9.39 -12.89
C ALA A 752 30.14 -10.93 -12.97
N LYS A 753 31.32 -11.56 -12.83
CA LYS A 753 31.46 -13.03 -12.81
C LYS A 753 30.75 -13.67 -11.62
N ARG A 754 30.76 -13.02 -10.45
CA ARG A 754 30.04 -13.46 -9.24
C ARG A 754 28.52 -13.41 -9.43
N LEU A 755 28.01 -12.43 -10.17
CA LEU A 755 26.58 -12.21 -10.40
C LEU A 755 26.02 -12.95 -11.63
N ALA A 756 26.87 -13.48 -12.51
CA ALA A 756 26.47 -14.01 -13.81
C ALA A 756 25.41 -15.12 -13.75
N GLY A 757 25.65 -16.19 -12.98
CA GLY A 757 24.87 -17.42 -13.10
C GLY A 757 25.09 -18.05 -14.48
N GLU A 758 24.00 -18.33 -15.21
CA GLU A 758 24.01 -18.81 -16.60
C GLU A 758 24.18 -17.67 -17.64
N ARG A 759 24.33 -16.40 -17.19
CA ARG A 759 24.48 -15.24 -18.09
C ARG A 759 25.88 -15.15 -18.69
N VAL A 760 25.96 -14.81 -19.96
CA VAL A 760 27.21 -14.70 -20.72
C VAL A 760 27.86 -13.33 -20.53
N ILE A 761 29.16 -13.34 -20.21
CA ILE A 761 30.02 -12.15 -20.25
C ILE A 761 30.78 -12.17 -21.60
N PRO A 762 30.60 -11.19 -22.49
CA PRO A 762 31.28 -11.13 -23.79
C PRO A 762 32.79 -11.33 -23.69
N ALA A 763 33.35 -12.22 -24.52
CA ALA A 763 34.74 -12.68 -24.41
C ALA A 763 35.77 -11.53 -24.45
N ALA A 764 35.52 -10.50 -25.26
CA ALA A 764 36.37 -9.30 -25.36
C ALA A 764 36.50 -8.53 -24.03
N LEU A 765 35.53 -8.63 -23.12
CA LEU A 765 35.56 -8.01 -21.80
C LEU A 765 36.25 -8.87 -20.74
N GLN A 766 36.63 -10.10 -21.08
CA GLN A 766 37.33 -11.02 -20.18
C GLN A 766 38.87 -10.96 -20.36
N THR A 767 39.34 -10.41 -21.48
CA THR A 767 40.72 -10.00 -21.69
C THR A 767 40.99 -8.61 -21.11
N PRO A 768 42.19 -8.33 -20.57
CA PRO A 768 42.54 -6.98 -20.12
C PRO A 768 42.45 -5.97 -21.27
N PRO A 769 42.03 -4.72 -21.01
CA PRO A 769 42.01 -3.69 -22.03
C PRO A 769 43.41 -3.37 -22.53
N ALA A 770 43.50 -2.93 -23.79
CA ALA A 770 44.75 -2.47 -24.37
C ALA A 770 45.29 -1.29 -23.54
N LEU A 771 46.51 -1.44 -23.01
CA LEU A 771 47.16 -0.38 -22.24
C LEU A 771 47.25 0.91 -23.10
N PRO A 772 46.81 2.07 -22.59
CA PRO A 772 46.99 3.32 -23.30
C PRO A 772 48.48 3.58 -23.53
N PRO A 773 48.87 4.19 -24.67
CA PRO A 773 50.26 4.49 -24.96
C PRO A 773 50.85 5.37 -23.85
N ARG A 774 52.05 5.02 -23.37
CA ARG A 774 52.72 5.70 -22.24
C ARG A 774 52.84 7.21 -22.50
N GLY A 775 52.01 8.00 -21.85
CA GLY A 775 51.95 9.46 -21.99
C GLY A 775 50.60 10.07 -21.59
N ALA A 776 49.49 9.33 -21.69
CA ALA A 776 48.14 9.82 -21.38
C ALA A 776 47.78 9.69 -19.88
N ALA A 777 48.59 10.26 -18.99
CA ALA A 777 48.38 10.21 -17.54
C ALA A 777 48.18 11.63 -16.95
N ASP A 778 47.10 12.30 -17.38
CA ASP A 778 46.59 13.57 -16.82
C ASP A 778 45.16 13.87 -17.39
N LEU A 779 44.19 12.98 -17.12
CA LEU A 779 42.73 13.20 -17.26
C LEU A 779 41.96 12.35 -16.22
#